data_AF-A0A445CP59-F1
#
_entry.id   AF-A0A445CP59-F1
#
_cell.length_a   1.000
_cell.length_b   1.000
_cell.length_c   1.000
_cell.angle_alpha   90.00
_cell.angle_beta   90.00
_cell.angle_gamma   90.00
#
_symmetry.space_group_name_H-M   'P 1'
#
loop_
_entity.id
_entity.type
_entity.pdbx_description
1 polymer ?
#
loop_
_entity_poly.entity_id
_entity_poly.type
_entity_poly.pdbx_seq_one_letter_code
_entity_poly.pdbx_strand_id
1 'polypeptide(L)'
;MAVISVHGDGRHHNHLHPPQLTGSAGSSRPFFSSDCIEPSSLSLLPLHGHASSTEADEELYLSLAHQMYKSGNHKQALEHSKAVYERNPLHVDNLLLMGAIYYQLRDFDMCIAKNEEALGIDSRFAECYGNMANAWKEKGNVDIAIQYYLIAIDINPNFADAWSNLASAYMHKGRVAEAVRCCRQALAINPLMVDAHSNLGNLMKARGLVQELELNECGILMYLSDHPQVAFYIAIKRMAVCCPGVAYSCYFEALRIQPTFAIAWSNLAGLFMESGDFNRALQYYKEAVKLKPSFPDAYLNMGHVYKALGMAQQATACYQNTLQTRPNCAIAYGNLASIYYEQGQLENTILHYKQAIACDPRFSEAYNNLGNALKDVGRVEEAIQCYNQCLALQDNHPQALTNLGNVYMELNMVSAAASYYKAALCVTTGLSAPYNNLAIIYKQQGNYADAISCYNKVLCNDPLAADAFVNRGNTFKEVGRVSDAIQDYIRAIAVKPSMAEAHANLASAYKDSGHVEAAVKSYEQALILRPDFPEATCNLLHTLQCVCSWEDRDKMFSEVEGILMKQINISVLPSVQPFHAIAYPLDPMLALEISRKYASHCSLIASRFALPPFSHPAPVPIKCEGGYERLRVGYVSSDFGNHPLSHLMGSIFGMHNRKNVEVLCYALSPSDGSEWRQRIQFEAEHFVDVSAMSSDHIAKMINQDNIHILVNLNGYTKGARNEIFAMQPAPIQVSYMGFPGTTGATYIDYLVTDEFVSPLGSAHIYSEKLVHLPHCYFVNDYKQDVLNPKCQHKRSDYGLPEDKFVFACFNQLYKMDPEIFSTWCRILKRVPNSALWLLRFPAAGERRLRAYAAAQGLQPDQIIFTDVAMKNEHIRRSALADLFLDTPLCNAHTTGTDILWAGLPMITLPLEKMATRVAGSLCLATGLGEEMIVPSMKEYEERAVSLALSRPKLQALTNKLKSVRMTCPLFDTARWVRNLERGYFKMWNLHCSGQRPQHFKVTENDLEYPYDR
;
A
#
# COMPACT_ATOMS: atom_id res chain seq x y z
N MET A 1 -15.76 1.18 -26.17
CA MET A 1 -17.03 1.89 -25.91
C MET A 1 -17.64 1.34 -24.61
N ALA A 2 -18.83 1.82 -24.22
CA ALA A 2 -19.85 1.17 -23.38
C ALA A 2 -19.44 0.02 -22.44
N VAL A 3 -19.48 0.28 -21.13
CA VAL A 3 -19.63 -0.77 -20.10
C VAL A 3 -21.08 -1.24 -20.09
N ILE A 4 -21.31 -2.56 -20.12
CA ILE A 4 -22.59 -3.17 -19.77
C ILE A 4 -22.40 -3.90 -18.43
N SER A 5 -23.26 -3.61 -17.45
CA SER A 5 -23.23 -4.26 -16.14
C SER A 5 -24.35 -5.29 -16.03
N VAL A 6 -24.05 -6.42 -15.38
CA VAL A 6 -25.03 -7.39 -14.92
C VAL A 6 -24.86 -7.49 -13.40
N HIS A 7 -25.95 -7.34 -12.66
CA HIS A 7 -25.99 -7.48 -11.20
C HIS A 7 -26.87 -8.68 -10.83
N GLY A 8 -26.46 -9.40 -9.77
CA GLY A 8 -27.25 -10.43 -9.12
C GLY A 8 -26.82 -10.51 -7.66
N ASP A 9 -27.74 -10.20 -6.75
CA ASP A 9 -27.48 -10.09 -5.31
C ASP A 9 -28.19 -11.25 -4.57
N GLY A 10 -27.63 -11.69 -3.44
CA GLY A 10 -28.09 -12.89 -2.74
C GLY A 10 -27.60 -12.98 -1.30
N ARG A 11 -28.51 -12.75 -0.35
CA ARG A 11 -28.24 -12.87 1.10
C ARG A 11 -29.09 -13.96 1.73
N HIS A 12 -28.50 -14.68 2.69
CA HIS A 12 -29.26 -15.44 3.70
C HIS A 12 -28.67 -15.18 5.10
N HIS A 13 -29.57 -15.04 6.08
CA HIS A 13 -29.26 -15.02 7.51
C HIS A 13 -29.51 -16.40 8.13
N ASN A 14 -28.94 -16.67 9.31
CA ASN A 14 -29.68 -17.26 10.44
C ASN A 14 -28.93 -17.11 11.78
N HIS A 15 -29.66 -17.29 12.89
CA HIS A 15 -29.20 -17.18 14.29
C HIS A 15 -29.17 -18.56 15.00
N LEU A 16 -28.48 -18.67 16.17
CA LEU A 16 -29.08 -19.01 17.50
C LEU A 16 -28.09 -19.63 18.54
N HIS A 17 -27.76 -18.84 19.58
CA HIS A 17 -27.83 -19.07 21.06
C HIS A 17 -27.46 -20.39 21.83
N PRO A 18 -27.30 -20.36 23.19
CA PRO A 18 -26.50 -21.32 24.01
C PRO A 18 -27.27 -22.03 25.19
N PRO A 19 -26.57 -22.77 26.07
CA PRO A 19 -26.68 -22.67 27.57
C PRO A 19 -25.30 -22.71 28.30
N GLN A 20 -25.04 -22.44 29.61
CA GLN A 20 -25.68 -22.68 30.94
C GLN A 20 -25.54 -24.13 31.51
N LEU A 21 -25.22 -24.49 32.79
CA LEU A 21 -24.88 -23.85 34.11
C LEU A 21 -23.66 -24.61 34.77
N THR A 22 -23.27 -24.76 36.07
CA THR A 22 -23.62 -24.43 37.51
C THR A 22 -22.37 -24.84 38.38
N GLY A 23 -22.14 -24.64 39.71
CA GLY A 23 -22.73 -23.87 40.83
C GLY A 23 -22.62 -24.55 42.24
N SER A 24 -22.22 -23.83 43.32
CA SER A 24 -22.26 -24.16 44.80
C SER A 24 -21.35 -25.29 45.37
N ALA A 25 -20.98 -25.40 46.67
CA ALA A 25 -20.85 -24.46 47.83
C ALA A 25 -20.13 -25.09 49.07
N GLY A 26 -19.71 -24.27 50.05
CA GLY A 26 -19.46 -24.62 51.48
C GLY A 26 -18.02 -24.96 51.93
N SER A 27 -17.62 -25.00 53.22
CA SER A 27 -17.88 -24.13 54.40
C SER A 27 -17.35 -24.76 55.72
N SER A 28 -16.35 -24.17 56.41
CA SER A 28 -16.17 -24.17 57.90
C SER A 28 -14.81 -23.61 58.38
N ARG A 29 -14.76 -23.12 59.64
CA ARG A 29 -13.58 -22.78 60.48
C ARG A 29 -13.64 -23.69 61.76
N PRO A 30 -13.03 -23.42 62.96
CA PRO A 30 -12.04 -22.42 63.44
C PRO A 30 -10.97 -22.96 64.45
N PHE A 31 -10.25 -22.03 65.13
CA PHE A 31 -9.50 -22.14 66.42
C PHE A 31 -8.07 -22.73 66.41
N PHE A 32 -7.13 -22.38 67.31
CA PHE A 32 -6.95 -21.29 68.35
C PHE A 32 -5.48 -20.75 68.19
N SER A 33 -5.10 -19.51 68.54
CA SER A 33 -4.54 -19.00 69.83
C SER A 33 -3.65 -19.99 70.64
N SER A 34 -2.66 -19.63 71.46
CA SER A 34 -1.88 -18.40 71.77
C SER A 34 -0.67 -18.85 72.66
N ASP A 35 0.28 -18.12 73.27
CA ASP A 35 0.58 -16.72 73.68
C ASP A 35 2.14 -16.52 73.57
N CYS A 36 2.80 -15.34 73.51
CA CYS A 36 2.87 -14.14 74.38
C CYS A 36 3.47 -14.34 75.80
N ILE A 37 4.77 -14.05 75.99
CA ILE A 37 5.37 -13.37 77.19
C ILE A 37 6.60 -12.54 76.73
N GLU A 38 6.76 -11.32 77.26
CA GLU A 38 7.96 -10.47 77.15
C GLU A 38 8.37 -9.96 78.58
N PRO A 39 9.26 -8.97 78.80
CA PRO A 39 10.53 -9.17 79.51
C PRO A 39 10.56 -8.57 80.93
N SER A 40 11.67 -8.76 81.64
CA SER A 40 12.05 -7.88 82.75
C SER A 40 13.56 -7.80 82.95
N SER A 41 14.05 -6.63 83.33
CA SER A 41 15.45 -6.34 83.66
C SER A 41 15.69 -6.27 85.17
N LEU A 42 16.95 -6.35 85.60
CA LEU A 42 17.44 -5.78 86.87
C LEU A 42 18.98 -5.62 86.84
N SER A 43 19.55 -4.98 87.87
CA SER A 43 20.76 -4.15 87.71
C SER A 43 21.82 -4.28 88.80
N LEU A 44 23.08 -4.00 88.42
CA LEU A 44 24.18 -3.44 89.23
C LEU A 44 24.65 -4.22 90.49
N LEU A 45 25.91 -4.67 90.48
CA LEU A 45 27.07 -3.96 91.09
C LEU A 45 28.40 -4.68 90.76
N PRO A 46 29.58 -4.04 90.89
CA PRO A 46 30.86 -4.54 90.35
C PRO A 46 31.85 -5.07 91.41
N LEU A 47 32.94 -5.68 90.94
CA LEU A 47 34.20 -5.88 91.68
C LEU A 47 35.40 -5.57 90.79
N HIS A 48 36.46 -4.99 91.38
CA HIS A 48 37.71 -4.65 90.67
C HIS A 48 38.70 -5.82 90.59
N GLY A 49 39.48 -5.85 89.50
CA GLY A 49 40.78 -6.51 89.39
C GLY A 49 41.76 -5.56 88.70
N HIS A 50 43.06 -5.62 89.04
CA HIS A 50 44.08 -4.78 88.41
C HIS A 50 44.49 -5.32 87.04
N ALA A 51 44.39 -4.49 86.00
CA ALA A 51 45.01 -4.74 84.70
C ALA A 51 46.47 -4.26 84.67
N SER A 52 47.29 -4.87 83.80
CA SER A 52 48.67 -4.48 83.52
C SER A 52 48.74 -3.30 82.55
N SER A 53 49.89 -2.60 82.52
CA SER A 53 50.10 -1.45 81.61
C SER A 53 50.11 -1.83 80.12
N THR A 54 50.23 -3.11 79.79
CA THR A 54 50.20 -3.61 78.40
C THR A 54 48.78 -3.82 77.87
N GLU A 55 47.84 -4.24 78.73
CA GLU A 55 46.44 -4.47 78.33
C GLU A 55 45.72 -3.15 78.03
N ALA A 56 46.02 -2.09 78.80
CA ALA A 56 45.42 -0.76 78.62
C ALA A 56 45.79 -0.08 77.28
N ASP A 57 46.99 -0.33 76.74
CA ASP A 57 47.39 0.16 75.42
C ASP A 57 46.71 -0.64 74.28
N GLU A 58 46.42 -1.93 74.50
CA GLU A 58 45.81 -2.81 73.49
C GLU A 58 44.34 -2.43 73.21
N GLU A 59 43.54 -2.24 74.27
CA GLU A 59 42.17 -1.71 74.15
C GLU A 59 42.14 -0.33 73.47
N LEU A 60 43.13 0.53 73.77
CA LEU A 60 43.24 1.86 73.17
C LEU A 60 43.46 1.77 71.66
N TYR A 61 44.42 0.97 71.17
CA TYR A 61 44.63 0.79 69.74
C TYR A 61 43.44 0.10 69.04
N LEU A 62 42.78 -0.86 69.69
CA LEU A 62 41.61 -1.53 69.12
C LEU A 62 40.40 -0.59 69.01
N SER A 63 40.20 0.29 69.99
CA SER A 63 39.14 1.31 69.94
C SER A 63 39.40 2.37 68.85
N LEU A 64 40.67 2.79 68.67
CA LEU A 64 41.09 3.67 67.57
C LEU A 64 40.90 3.01 66.20
N ALA A 65 41.24 1.73 66.05
CA ALA A 65 41.01 0.98 64.82
C ALA A 65 39.51 0.94 64.45
N HIS A 66 38.64 0.63 65.43
CA HIS A 66 37.19 0.68 65.25
C HIS A 66 36.68 2.09 64.90
N GLN A 67 37.22 3.14 65.52
CA GLN A 67 36.84 4.53 65.23
C GLN A 67 37.24 4.93 63.80
N MET A 68 38.45 4.58 63.35
CA MET A 68 38.92 4.86 61.99
C MET A 68 38.22 4.01 60.93
N TYR A 69 37.80 2.79 61.27
CA TYR A 69 36.96 1.98 60.39
C TYR A 69 35.57 2.62 60.22
N LYS A 70 34.94 3.04 61.33
CA LYS A 70 33.63 3.72 61.33
C LYS A 70 33.64 5.11 60.67
N SER A 71 34.78 5.80 60.63
CA SER A 71 34.96 7.06 59.88
C SER A 71 35.31 6.88 58.40
N GLY A 72 35.42 5.63 57.92
CA GLY A 72 35.79 5.32 56.53
C GLY A 72 37.28 5.44 56.21
N ASN A 73 38.14 5.74 57.19
CA ASN A 73 39.58 5.84 57.00
C ASN A 73 40.27 4.48 57.13
N HIS A 74 39.91 3.55 56.23
CA HIS A 74 40.30 2.14 56.30
C HIS A 74 41.83 1.92 56.28
N LYS A 75 42.63 2.87 55.78
CA LYS A 75 44.10 2.80 55.83
C LYS A 75 44.63 3.04 57.26
N GLN A 76 44.17 4.09 57.94
CA GLN A 76 44.55 4.34 59.34
C GLN A 76 43.94 3.29 60.30
N ALA A 77 42.74 2.78 59.98
CA ALA A 77 42.18 1.62 60.67
C ALA A 77 43.11 0.40 60.58
N LEU A 78 43.67 0.11 59.40
CA LEU A 78 44.63 -0.99 59.22
C LEU A 78 45.94 -0.77 60.00
N GLU A 79 46.42 0.46 60.08
CA GLU A 79 47.63 0.81 60.85
C GLU A 79 47.43 0.56 62.35
N HIS A 80 46.29 0.97 62.92
CA HIS A 80 45.96 0.70 64.32
C HIS A 80 45.69 -0.80 64.58
N SER A 81 44.94 -1.50 63.72
CA SER A 81 44.72 -2.94 63.85
C SER A 81 46.01 -3.77 63.71
N LYS A 82 46.98 -3.33 62.89
CA LYS A 82 48.32 -3.94 62.85
C LYS A 82 49.06 -3.74 64.17
N ALA A 83 48.99 -2.56 64.77
CA ALA A 83 49.61 -2.30 66.08
C ALA A 83 49.01 -3.19 67.21
N VAL A 84 47.72 -3.54 67.13
CA VAL A 84 47.11 -4.57 68.01
C VAL A 84 47.65 -5.96 67.66
N TYR A 85 47.60 -6.37 66.39
CA TYR A 85 48.04 -7.70 65.93
C TYR A 85 49.53 -7.99 66.22
N GLU A 86 50.41 -6.98 66.16
CA GLU A 86 51.83 -7.10 66.51
C GLU A 86 52.07 -7.33 68.01
N ARG A 87 51.14 -6.92 68.88
CA ARG A 87 51.16 -7.17 70.33
C ARG A 87 50.50 -8.51 70.67
N ASN A 88 49.34 -8.76 70.07
CA ASN A 88 48.52 -9.93 70.29
C ASN A 88 47.98 -10.50 68.95
N PRO A 89 48.73 -11.41 68.31
CA PRO A 89 48.29 -12.07 67.07
C PRO A 89 47.04 -12.94 67.23
N LEU A 90 46.60 -13.20 68.47
CA LEU A 90 45.47 -14.09 68.79
C LEU A 90 44.18 -13.32 69.16
N HIS A 91 44.17 -11.98 69.09
CA HIS A 91 42.96 -11.21 69.38
C HIS A 91 41.92 -11.35 68.26
N VAL A 92 40.94 -12.22 68.46
CA VAL A 92 39.97 -12.64 67.43
C VAL A 92 39.16 -11.47 66.87
N ASP A 93 38.66 -10.55 67.71
CA ASP A 93 37.93 -9.35 67.23
C ASP A 93 38.78 -8.43 66.34
N ASN A 94 40.08 -8.31 66.62
CA ASN A 94 40.99 -7.53 65.78
C ASN A 94 41.26 -8.23 64.45
N LEU A 95 41.34 -9.56 64.42
CA LEU A 95 41.42 -10.33 63.17
C LEU A 95 40.16 -10.18 62.32
N LEU A 96 38.97 -10.24 62.93
CA LEU A 96 37.69 -9.95 62.26
C LEU A 96 37.68 -8.52 61.69
N LEU A 97 38.10 -7.53 62.48
CA LEU A 97 38.19 -6.13 62.07
C LEU A 97 39.20 -5.95 60.92
N MET A 98 40.37 -6.61 60.98
CA MET A 98 41.34 -6.62 59.88
C MET A 98 40.74 -7.20 58.60
N GLY A 99 40.00 -8.30 58.71
CA GLY A 99 39.25 -8.87 57.58
C GLY A 99 38.29 -7.87 56.94
N ALA A 100 37.47 -7.21 57.77
CA ALA A 100 36.53 -6.17 57.33
C ALA A 100 37.25 -4.94 56.72
N ILE A 101 38.39 -4.52 57.28
CA ILE A 101 39.23 -3.45 56.72
C ILE A 101 39.79 -3.84 55.34
N TYR A 102 40.36 -5.04 55.20
CA TYR A 102 40.91 -5.52 53.93
C TYR A 102 39.83 -5.64 52.84
N TYR A 103 38.61 -6.06 53.20
CA TYR A 103 37.46 -6.04 52.29
C TYR A 103 37.15 -4.63 51.74
N GLN A 104 37.09 -3.61 52.61
CA GLN A 104 36.87 -2.22 52.17
C GLN A 104 38.03 -1.66 51.32
N LEU A 105 39.26 -2.14 51.54
CA LEU A 105 40.42 -1.83 50.72
C LEU A 105 40.47 -2.63 49.39
N ARG A 106 39.49 -3.50 49.13
CA ARG A 106 39.41 -4.44 47.98
C ARG A 106 40.54 -5.47 47.91
N ASP A 107 41.23 -5.70 49.02
CA ASP A 107 42.18 -6.81 49.17
C ASP A 107 41.44 -8.04 49.68
N PHE A 108 40.75 -8.71 48.75
CA PHE A 108 39.88 -9.84 49.08
C PHE A 108 40.65 -11.07 49.56
N ASP A 109 41.92 -11.22 49.17
CA ASP A 109 42.77 -12.33 49.60
C ASP A 109 43.26 -12.14 51.04
N MET A 110 43.71 -10.94 51.43
CA MET A 110 44.02 -10.65 52.83
C MET A 110 42.77 -10.61 53.73
N CYS A 111 41.60 -10.23 53.18
CA CYS A 111 40.33 -10.39 53.89
C CYS A 111 40.06 -11.85 54.24
N ILE A 112 40.17 -12.76 53.27
CA ILE A 112 39.96 -14.20 53.49
C ILE A 112 40.98 -14.71 54.51
N ALA A 113 42.27 -14.48 54.31
CA ALA A 113 43.34 -14.97 55.19
C ALA A 113 43.18 -14.54 56.66
N LYS A 114 42.79 -13.29 56.94
CA LYS A 114 42.60 -12.81 58.33
C LYS A 114 41.34 -13.32 59.01
N ASN A 115 40.31 -13.67 58.25
CA ASN A 115 39.15 -14.39 58.80
C ASN A 115 39.46 -15.89 58.99
N GLU A 116 40.30 -16.50 58.14
CA GLU A 116 40.78 -17.88 58.34
C GLU A 116 41.69 -18.01 59.57
N GLU A 117 42.56 -17.03 59.84
CA GLU A 117 43.33 -16.94 61.08
C GLU A 117 42.42 -16.85 62.33
N ALA A 118 41.37 -16.04 62.29
CA ALA A 118 40.39 -15.94 63.38
C ALA A 118 39.66 -17.27 63.61
N LEU A 119 39.22 -17.95 62.54
CA LEU A 119 38.55 -19.25 62.60
C LEU A 119 39.48 -20.39 63.06
N GLY A 120 40.80 -20.22 62.92
CA GLY A 120 41.80 -21.11 63.54
C GLY A 120 41.87 -21.00 65.07
N ILE A 121 41.28 -19.95 65.66
CA ILE A 121 41.22 -19.71 67.11
C ILE A 121 39.79 -19.99 67.62
N ASP A 122 38.76 -19.43 66.98
CA ASP A 122 37.36 -19.79 67.20
C ASP A 122 36.65 -20.21 65.91
N SER A 123 36.56 -21.52 65.70
CA SER A 123 35.83 -22.16 64.59
C SER A 123 34.33 -21.86 64.54
N ARG A 124 33.75 -21.19 65.54
CA ARG A 124 32.32 -20.84 65.62
C ARG A 124 32.04 -19.34 65.45
N PHE A 125 32.96 -18.58 64.87
CA PHE A 125 32.74 -17.15 64.61
C PHE A 125 31.98 -16.92 63.27
N ALA A 126 30.67 -16.68 63.34
CA ALA A 126 29.80 -16.54 62.15
C ALA A 126 30.18 -15.34 61.26
N GLU A 127 30.60 -14.25 61.89
CA GLU A 127 30.97 -12.99 61.27
C GLU A 127 32.17 -13.15 60.33
N CYS A 128 33.13 -14.03 60.67
CA CYS A 128 34.26 -14.36 59.81
C CYS A 128 33.83 -15.05 58.51
N TYR A 129 32.93 -16.04 58.61
CA TYR A 129 32.34 -16.68 57.44
C TYR A 129 31.51 -15.70 56.60
N GLY A 130 30.81 -14.75 57.22
CA GLY A 130 30.11 -13.66 56.52
C GLY A 130 31.04 -12.72 55.74
N ASN A 131 32.19 -12.36 56.31
CA ASN A 131 33.21 -11.56 55.62
C ASN A 131 33.84 -12.32 54.44
N MET A 132 34.19 -13.59 54.65
CA MET A 132 34.71 -14.47 53.57
C MET A 132 33.69 -14.64 52.44
N ALA A 133 32.41 -14.84 52.77
CA ALA A 133 31.34 -14.97 51.79
C ALA A 133 31.16 -13.69 50.94
N ASN A 134 31.33 -12.51 51.55
CA ASN A 134 31.35 -11.24 50.82
C ASN A 134 32.57 -11.14 49.88
N ALA A 135 33.77 -11.48 50.36
CA ALA A 135 34.98 -11.49 49.54
C ALA A 135 34.89 -12.46 48.34
N TRP A 136 34.38 -13.68 48.55
CA TRP A 136 34.19 -14.66 47.47
C TRP A 136 33.12 -14.24 46.45
N LYS A 137 32.09 -13.51 46.89
CA LYS A 137 31.06 -12.91 46.00
C LYS A 137 31.68 -11.86 45.07
N GLU A 138 32.48 -10.94 45.61
CA GLU A 138 33.17 -9.91 44.82
C GLU A 138 34.26 -10.50 43.90
N LYS A 139 34.92 -11.60 44.30
CA LYS A 139 35.80 -12.40 43.42
C LYS A 139 35.03 -13.21 42.35
N GLY A 140 33.71 -13.09 42.26
CA GLY A 140 32.84 -13.74 41.27
C GLY A 140 32.50 -15.20 41.54
N ASN A 141 33.04 -15.82 42.61
CA ASN A 141 32.75 -17.21 42.94
C ASN A 141 31.51 -17.32 43.85
N VAL A 142 30.35 -17.08 43.25
CA VAL A 142 29.06 -17.01 43.94
C VAL A 142 28.67 -18.34 44.61
N ASP A 143 29.13 -19.49 44.10
CA ASP A 143 28.83 -20.79 44.71
C ASP A 143 29.56 -21.00 46.04
N ILE A 144 30.85 -20.62 46.10
CA ILE A 144 31.62 -20.62 47.37
C ILE A 144 31.06 -19.56 48.33
N ALA A 145 30.65 -18.39 47.83
CA ALA A 145 29.98 -17.39 48.66
C ALA A 145 28.70 -17.92 49.31
N ILE A 146 27.84 -18.61 48.54
CA ILE A 146 26.62 -19.26 49.05
C ILE A 146 26.94 -20.29 50.14
N GLN A 147 27.99 -21.10 49.97
CA GLN A 147 28.42 -22.06 51.00
C GLN A 147 28.82 -21.36 52.31
N TYR A 148 29.63 -20.29 52.25
CA TYR A 148 30.05 -19.57 53.44
C TYR A 148 28.92 -18.77 54.12
N TYR A 149 27.96 -18.19 53.37
CA TYR A 149 26.77 -17.60 54.01
C TYR A 149 25.92 -18.66 54.75
N LEU A 150 25.77 -19.86 54.16
CA LEU A 150 25.03 -20.95 54.82
C LEU A 150 25.72 -21.42 56.11
N ILE A 151 27.05 -21.50 56.13
CA ILE A 151 27.83 -21.82 57.35
C ILE A 151 27.65 -20.71 58.40
N ALA A 152 27.75 -19.43 58.01
CA ALA A 152 27.52 -18.30 58.92
C ALA A 152 26.12 -18.33 59.54
N ILE A 153 25.10 -18.71 58.77
CA ILE A 153 23.70 -18.81 59.18
C ILE A 153 23.43 -20.05 60.06
N ASP A 154 24.11 -21.18 59.81
CA ASP A 154 23.99 -22.38 60.65
C ASP A 154 24.58 -22.13 62.06
N ILE A 155 25.69 -21.38 62.12
CA ILE A 155 26.33 -20.96 63.37
C ILE A 155 25.53 -19.87 64.08
N ASN A 156 25.02 -18.87 63.35
CA ASN A 156 24.20 -17.76 63.87
C ASN A 156 22.94 -17.56 63.00
N PRO A 157 21.81 -18.23 63.31
CA PRO A 157 20.56 -18.09 62.56
C PRO A 157 19.96 -16.68 62.55
N ASN A 158 20.39 -15.82 63.49
CA ASN A 158 19.95 -14.43 63.62
C ASN A 158 20.86 -13.43 62.87
N PHE A 159 21.78 -13.90 62.02
CA PHE A 159 22.67 -13.02 61.26
C PHE A 159 21.95 -12.42 60.03
N ALA A 160 21.21 -11.32 60.25
CA ALA A 160 20.37 -10.67 59.24
C ALA A 160 21.13 -10.29 57.95
N ASP A 161 22.36 -9.76 58.06
CA ASP A 161 23.17 -9.36 56.91
C ASP A 161 23.61 -10.56 56.06
N ALA A 162 23.87 -11.73 56.67
CA ALA A 162 24.16 -12.96 55.95
C ALA A 162 22.92 -13.45 55.18
N TRP A 163 21.73 -13.40 55.77
CA TRP A 163 20.48 -13.69 55.07
C TRP A 163 20.22 -12.71 53.90
N SER A 164 20.51 -11.42 54.08
CA SER A 164 20.38 -10.40 53.02
C SER A 164 21.32 -10.67 51.84
N ASN A 165 22.60 -10.94 52.13
CA ASN A 165 23.61 -11.20 51.11
C ASN A 165 23.44 -12.57 50.43
N LEU A 166 22.97 -13.58 51.16
CA LEU A 166 22.56 -14.88 50.58
C LEU A 166 21.37 -14.71 49.63
N ALA A 167 20.40 -13.85 49.94
CA ALA A 167 19.31 -13.55 49.03
C ALA A 167 19.79 -12.93 47.70
N SER A 168 20.73 -11.99 47.78
CA SER A 168 21.41 -11.42 46.61
C SER A 168 22.18 -12.48 45.81
N ALA A 169 22.95 -13.35 46.49
CA ALA A 169 23.69 -14.42 45.83
C ALA A 169 22.77 -15.45 45.13
N TYR A 170 21.63 -15.81 45.73
CA TYR A 170 20.62 -16.65 45.09
C TYR A 170 19.93 -15.93 43.92
N MET A 171 19.70 -14.63 44.00
CA MET A 171 19.18 -13.83 42.87
C MET A 171 20.13 -13.87 41.66
N HIS A 172 21.44 -13.69 41.89
CA HIS A 172 22.48 -13.84 40.85
C HIS A 172 22.53 -15.25 40.22
N LYS A 173 22.05 -16.28 40.93
CA LYS A 173 21.96 -17.66 40.46
C LYS A 173 20.58 -18.03 39.89
N GLY A 174 19.64 -17.08 39.77
CA GLY A 174 18.28 -17.34 39.32
C GLY A 174 17.41 -18.14 40.30
N ARG A 175 17.88 -18.35 41.54
CA ARG A 175 17.21 -19.12 42.60
C ARG A 175 16.20 -18.25 43.36
N VAL A 176 15.20 -17.77 42.62
CA VAL A 176 14.26 -16.72 43.08
C VAL A 176 13.43 -17.15 44.29
N ALA A 177 13.13 -18.45 44.46
CA ALA A 177 12.33 -18.93 45.59
C ALA A 177 13.10 -18.89 46.91
N GLU A 178 14.37 -19.28 46.86
CA GLU A 178 15.30 -19.25 47.98
C GLU A 178 15.68 -17.79 48.31
N ALA A 179 15.92 -16.95 47.30
CA ALA A 179 16.15 -15.52 47.49
C ALA A 179 14.99 -14.83 48.24
N VAL A 180 13.72 -15.09 47.86
CA VAL A 180 12.55 -14.53 48.55
C VAL A 180 12.43 -15.03 50.00
N ARG A 181 12.77 -16.31 50.27
CA ARG A 181 12.82 -16.84 51.64
C ARG A 181 13.89 -16.14 52.47
N CYS A 182 15.09 -15.96 51.91
CA CYS A 182 16.21 -15.30 52.59
C CYS A 182 15.90 -13.83 52.89
N CYS A 183 15.33 -13.06 51.95
CA CYS A 183 14.87 -11.69 52.22
C CYS A 183 13.83 -11.63 53.35
N ARG A 184 12.84 -12.54 53.35
CA ARG A 184 11.82 -12.58 54.41
C ARG A 184 12.40 -12.94 55.77
N GLN A 185 13.32 -13.89 55.84
CA GLN A 185 14.00 -14.26 57.08
C GLN A 185 14.85 -13.09 57.61
N ALA A 186 15.57 -12.41 56.72
CA ALA A 186 16.37 -11.23 57.06
C ALA A 186 15.50 -10.09 57.64
N LEU A 187 14.31 -9.85 57.06
CA LEU A 187 13.35 -8.86 57.54
C LEU A 187 12.58 -9.28 58.81
N ALA A 188 12.41 -10.58 59.05
CA ALA A 188 11.85 -11.09 60.30
C ALA A 188 12.83 -10.88 61.49
N ILE A 189 14.13 -10.90 61.21
CA ILE A 189 15.19 -10.61 62.20
C ILE A 189 15.40 -9.09 62.35
N ASN A 190 15.47 -8.36 61.23
CA ASN A 190 15.65 -6.90 61.21
C ASN A 190 14.66 -6.22 60.24
N PRO A 191 13.48 -5.79 60.72
CA PRO A 191 12.48 -5.10 59.90
C PRO A 191 12.93 -3.77 59.30
N LEU A 192 14.02 -3.17 59.81
CA LEU A 192 14.56 -1.89 59.36
C LEU A 192 15.63 -2.03 58.26
N MET A 193 15.84 -3.23 57.72
CA MET A 193 16.92 -3.46 56.76
C MET A 193 16.54 -3.10 55.31
N VAL A 194 16.88 -1.88 54.92
CA VAL A 194 16.55 -1.23 53.63
C VAL A 194 16.87 -2.10 52.41
N ASP A 195 18.04 -2.73 52.36
CA ASP A 195 18.46 -3.55 51.22
C ASP A 195 17.63 -4.83 51.06
N ALA A 196 17.15 -5.44 52.16
CA ALA A 196 16.27 -6.61 52.06
C ALA A 196 14.87 -6.24 51.57
N HIS A 197 14.33 -5.07 51.95
CA HIS A 197 13.10 -4.53 51.36
C HIS A 197 13.29 -4.26 49.85
N SER A 198 14.38 -3.60 49.46
CA SER A 198 14.71 -3.34 48.05
C SER A 198 14.84 -4.63 47.22
N ASN A 199 15.61 -5.61 47.72
CA ASN A 199 15.81 -6.89 47.07
C ASN A 199 14.51 -7.72 47.00
N LEU A 200 13.68 -7.70 48.04
CA LEU A 200 12.36 -8.33 48.02
C LEU A 200 11.45 -7.70 46.95
N GLY A 201 11.48 -6.37 46.80
CA GLY A 201 10.75 -5.65 45.75
C GLY A 201 11.17 -6.09 44.34
N ASN A 202 12.49 -6.18 44.10
CA ASN A 202 13.05 -6.68 42.83
C ASN A 202 12.58 -8.11 42.53
N LEU A 203 12.62 -9.00 43.52
CA LEU A 203 12.22 -10.40 43.39
C LEU A 203 10.70 -10.57 43.16
N MET A 204 9.87 -9.70 43.75
CA MET A 204 8.42 -9.71 43.51
C MET A 204 8.07 -9.18 42.12
N LYS A 205 8.73 -8.10 41.68
CA LYS A 205 8.62 -7.59 40.31
C LYS A 205 9.01 -8.66 39.28
N ALA A 206 10.16 -9.31 39.46
CA ALA A 206 10.66 -10.35 38.56
C ALA A 206 9.76 -11.61 38.46
N ARG A 207 8.81 -11.77 39.39
CA ARG A 207 7.83 -12.87 39.40
C ARG A 207 6.51 -12.54 38.70
N GLY A 208 6.32 -11.31 38.21
CA GLY A 208 5.02 -10.85 37.72
C GLY A 208 3.96 -10.72 38.82
N LEU A 209 4.34 -10.77 40.10
CA LEU A 209 3.44 -10.61 41.26
C LEU A 209 3.14 -9.13 41.51
N VAL A 210 2.52 -8.51 40.51
CA VAL A 210 1.99 -7.14 40.52
C VAL A 210 0.52 -7.13 40.94
N GLN A 211 -0.16 -8.28 40.90
CA GLN A 211 -1.53 -8.46 41.39
C GLN A 211 -1.65 -8.39 42.92
N GLU A 212 -2.89 -8.16 43.35
CA GLU A 212 -3.29 -7.87 44.73
C GLU A 212 -2.94 -9.00 45.71
N LEU A 213 -2.48 -8.59 46.90
CA LEU A 213 -2.77 -9.31 48.14
C LEU A 213 -3.80 -8.49 48.92
N GLU A 214 -4.75 -9.16 49.56
CA GLU A 214 -5.90 -8.54 50.19
C GLU A 214 -5.51 -7.54 51.30
N LEU A 215 -6.33 -6.50 51.47
CA LEU A 215 -6.27 -5.55 52.56
C LEU A 215 -6.55 -6.24 53.92
N ASN A 216 -5.50 -6.73 54.58
CA ASN A 216 -5.57 -7.19 55.97
C ASN A 216 -4.27 -6.96 56.75
N GLU A 217 -3.91 -5.68 56.95
CA GLU A 217 -3.25 -5.24 58.19
C GLU A 217 -3.45 -3.73 58.42
N CYS A 218 -4.67 -3.36 58.82
CA CYS A 218 -4.96 -2.02 59.34
C CYS A 218 -4.47 -1.90 60.79
N GLY A 219 -3.21 -1.54 60.98
CA GLY A 219 -2.62 -1.30 62.31
C GLY A 219 -1.55 -0.21 62.28
N ILE A 220 -1.57 0.68 63.27
CA ILE A 220 -0.53 1.66 63.61
C ILE A 220 -0.22 2.71 62.52
N LEU A 221 -0.85 3.89 62.65
CA LEU A 221 -0.11 5.16 62.60
C LEU A 221 -0.99 6.31 63.12
N MET A 222 -0.78 6.72 64.37
CA MET A 222 -1.41 7.93 64.91
C MET A 222 -0.53 8.56 66.00
N TYR A 223 0.48 9.34 65.61
CA TYR A 223 0.97 10.50 66.36
C TYR A 223 1.91 11.37 65.48
N LEU A 224 2.19 12.61 65.93
CA LEU A 224 3.15 13.57 65.37
C LEU A 224 2.88 14.10 63.94
N SER A 225 2.01 15.10 63.85
CA SER A 225 2.05 16.13 62.80
C SER A 225 2.95 17.29 63.23
N ASP A 226 3.88 17.72 62.35
CA ASP A 226 4.32 19.12 62.13
C ASP A 226 5.69 19.24 61.40
N HIS A 227 5.89 18.49 60.30
CA HIS A 227 7.04 18.65 59.41
C HIS A 227 6.62 18.66 57.93
N PRO A 228 7.19 19.52 57.06
CA PRO A 228 6.79 19.61 55.64
C PRO A 228 6.91 18.30 54.85
N GLN A 229 7.86 17.43 55.23
CA GLN A 229 8.04 16.10 54.62
C GLN A 229 6.80 15.19 54.83
N VAL A 230 6.01 15.41 55.89
CA VAL A 230 4.81 14.62 56.18
C VAL A 230 3.67 14.94 55.19
N ALA A 231 3.60 16.15 54.63
CA ALA A 231 2.62 16.48 53.59
C ALA A 231 2.87 15.69 52.30
N PHE A 232 4.14 15.53 51.92
CA PHE A 232 4.58 14.68 50.80
C PHE A 232 4.30 13.19 51.09
N TYR A 233 4.56 12.74 52.32
CA TYR A 233 4.27 11.38 52.77
C TYR A 233 2.76 11.04 52.75
N ILE A 234 1.90 11.96 53.19
CA ILE A 234 0.43 11.81 53.14
C ILE A 234 -0.08 11.80 51.69
N ALA A 235 0.51 12.60 50.80
CA ALA A 235 0.16 12.56 49.36
C ALA A 235 0.44 11.18 48.76
N ILE A 236 1.64 10.63 48.97
CA ILE A 236 2.01 9.29 48.49
C ILE A 236 1.12 8.21 49.14
N LYS A 237 0.84 8.30 50.45
CA LYS A 237 -0.02 7.32 51.14
C LYS A 237 -1.48 7.36 50.67
N ARG A 238 -2.00 8.50 50.18
CA ARG A 238 -3.29 8.56 49.46
C ARG A 238 -3.23 7.97 48.04
N MET A 239 -2.07 7.99 47.39
CA MET A 239 -1.88 7.45 46.04
C MET A 239 -1.64 5.93 46.02
N ALA A 240 -1.10 5.36 47.10
CA ALA A 240 -0.92 3.92 47.28
C ALA A 240 -2.22 3.11 47.13
N VAL A 241 -3.37 3.74 47.43
CA VAL A 241 -4.72 3.16 47.25
C VAL A 241 -5.03 2.77 45.80
N CYS A 242 -4.32 3.35 44.81
CA CYS A 242 -4.56 3.09 43.39
C CYS A 242 -3.59 2.08 42.76
N CYS A 243 -2.54 1.62 43.44
CA CYS A 243 -1.53 0.69 42.90
C CYS A 243 -1.00 -0.32 43.95
N PRO A 244 -1.84 -1.24 44.48
CA PRO A 244 -1.48 -2.13 45.59
C PRO A 244 -0.62 -3.36 45.16
N GLY A 245 0.50 -3.12 44.48
CA GLY A 245 1.44 -4.18 44.09
C GLY A 245 2.48 -4.49 45.18
N VAL A 246 2.79 -5.76 45.42
CA VAL A 246 3.74 -6.17 46.49
C VAL A 246 5.11 -5.51 46.33
N ALA A 247 5.60 -5.37 45.10
CA ALA A 247 6.87 -4.69 44.80
C ALA A 247 6.84 -3.19 45.14
N TYR A 248 5.72 -2.50 44.92
CA TYR A 248 5.54 -1.09 45.30
C TYR A 248 5.67 -0.92 46.82
N SER A 249 4.99 -1.76 47.60
CA SER A 249 5.06 -1.74 49.07
C SER A 249 6.49 -1.96 49.58
N CYS A 250 7.24 -2.89 48.97
CA CYS A 250 8.63 -3.15 49.34
C CYS A 250 9.55 -1.94 49.07
N TYR A 251 9.44 -1.28 47.90
CA TYR A 251 10.21 -0.07 47.62
C TYR A 251 9.77 1.13 48.47
N PHE A 252 8.47 1.24 48.78
CA PHE A 252 7.95 2.28 49.67
C PHE A 252 8.48 2.12 51.09
N GLU A 253 8.51 0.90 51.64
CA GLU A 253 9.07 0.65 52.98
C GLU A 253 10.57 0.91 53.05
N ALA A 254 11.34 0.54 52.02
CA ALA A 254 12.75 0.93 51.90
C ALA A 254 12.94 2.45 51.95
N LEU A 255 12.08 3.22 51.28
CA LEU A 255 12.10 4.69 51.29
C LEU A 255 11.52 5.31 52.57
N ARG A 256 10.59 4.64 53.28
CA ARG A 256 10.09 5.04 54.59
C ARG A 256 11.20 4.96 55.65
N ILE A 257 12.03 3.92 55.57
CA ILE A 257 13.16 3.71 56.48
C ILE A 257 14.33 4.64 56.09
N GLN A 258 14.68 4.72 54.80
CA GLN A 258 15.76 5.57 54.31
C GLN A 258 15.34 6.36 53.06
N PRO A 259 14.82 7.60 53.21
CA PRO A 259 14.43 8.46 52.09
C PRO A 259 15.56 8.82 51.12
N THR A 260 16.83 8.67 51.53
CA THR A 260 18.02 8.91 50.70
C THR A 260 18.45 7.71 49.84
N PHE A 261 17.76 6.57 49.93
CA PHE A 261 18.13 5.35 49.23
C PHE A 261 17.75 5.39 47.73
N ALA A 262 18.64 5.99 46.92
CA ALA A 262 18.45 6.25 45.49
C ALA A 262 18.02 5.03 44.65
N ILE A 263 18.39 3.81 45.04
CA ILE A 263 18.04 2.59 44.31
C ILE A 263 16.54 2.32 44.37
N ALA A 264 15.89 2.45 45.53
CA ALA A 264 14.44 2.27 45.62
C ALA A 264 13.67 3.37 44.87
N TRP A 265 14.17 4.61 44.83
CA TRP A 265 13.58 5.66 43.97
C TRP A 265 13.62 5.29 42.48
N SER A 266 14.74 4.74 41.99
CA SER A 266 14.87 4.29 40.59
C SER A 266 13.98 3.08 40.28
N ASN A 267 13.88 2.13 41.21
CA ASN A 267 13.05 0.93 41.03
C ASN A 267 11.55 1.25 41.10
N LEU A 268 11.15 2.17 42.00
CA LEU A 268 9.80 2.72 42.09
C LEU A 268 9.42 3.49 40.82
N ALA A 269 10.33 4.32 40.28
CA ALA A 269 10.15 5.01 39.01
C ALA A 269 9.88 4.02 37.84
N GLY A 270 10.57 2.87 37.86
CA GLY A 270 10.37 1.81 36.88
C GLY A 270 8.97 1.19 36.89
N LEU A 271 8.33 1.07 38.06
CA LEU A 271 6.93 0.62 38.15
C LEU A 271 5.96 1.61 37.48
N PHE A 272 6.17 2.91 37.67
CA PHE A 272 5.34 3.94 37.02
C PHE A 272 5.62 4.06 35.51
N MET A 273 6.84 3.76 35.06
CA MET A 273 7.16 3.66 33.63
C MET A 273 6.40 2.48 32.98
N GLU A 274 6.36 1.33 33.64
CA GLU A 274 5.62 0.14 33.19
C GLU A 274 4.09 0.34 33.23
N SER A 275 3.59 1.16 34.15
CA SER A 275 2.16 1.55 34.20
C SER A 275 1.80 2.70 33.24
N GLY A 276 2.72 3.20 32.41
CA GLY A 276 2.51 4.33 31.50
C GLY A 276 2.41 5.71 32.15
N ASP A 277 2.66 5.84 33.46
CA ASP A 277 2.68 7.12 34.17
C ASP A 277 4.06 7.76 34.08
N PHE A 278 4.40 8.19 32.86
CA PHE A 278 5.68 8.80 32.52
C PHE A 278 5.99 10.05 33.35
N ASN A 279 4.97 10.78 33.83
CA ASN A 279 5.15 11.96 34.67
C ASN A 279 5.68 11.60 36.07
N ARG A 280 5.08 10.60 36.74
CA ARG A 280 5.56 10.14 38.06
C ARG A 280 6.88 9.38 37.95
N ALA A 281 7.04 8.56 36.90
CA ALA A 281 8.32 7.90 36.60
C ALA A 281 9.45 8.93 36.49
N LEU A 282 9.24 10.01 35.73
CA LEU A 282 10.23 11.08 35.56
C LEU A 282 10.53 11.82 36.88
N GLN A 283 9.54 12.05 37.73
CA GLN A 283 9.74 12.68 39.04
C GLN A 283 10.65 11.82 39.94
N TYR A 284 10.41 10.51 40.00
CA TYR A 284 11.16 9.60 40.87
C TYR A 284 12.56 9.28 40.33
N TYR A 285 12.75 9.19 39.00
CA TYR A 285 14.10 9.13 38.42
C TYR A 285 14.92 10.39 38.71
N LYS A 286 14.31 11.57 38.71
CA LYS A 286 15.00 12.83 39.07
C LYS A 286 15.49 12.83 40.52
N GLU A 287 14.67 12.36 41.47
CA GLU A 287 15.10 12.23 42.86
C GLU A 287 16.18 11.13 43.04
N ALA A 288 16.09 10.00 42.32
CA ALA A 288 17.14 8.98 42.32
C ALA A 288 18.50 9.52 41.84
N VAL A 289 18.51 10.27 40.74
CA VAL A 289 19.73 10.89 40.16
C VAL A 289 20.25 12.05 41.02
N LYS A 290 19.37 12.84 41.64
CA LYS A 290 19.72 13.90 42.59
C LYS A 290 20.40 13.34 43.86
N LEU A 291 19.94 12.19 44.34
CA LEU A 291 20.55 11.48 45.47
C LEU A 291 21.84 10.72 45.09
N LYS A 292 21.94 10.25 43.83
CA LYS A 292 23.15 9.60 43.29
C LYS A 292 23.46 10.12 41.87
N PRO A 293 24.24 11.20 41.73
CA PRO A 293 24.55 11.79 40.42
C PRO A 293 25.32 10.87 39.46
N SER A 294 25.92 9.79 39.95
CA SER A 294 26.63 8.76 39.19
C SER A 294 25.81 7.45 39.08
N PHE A 295 24.55 7.54 38.65
CA PHE A 295 23.65 6.40 38.53
C PHE A 295 23.25 6.13 37.05
N PRO A 296 24.07 5.37 36.28
CA PRO A 296 23.82 5.13 34.85
C PRO A 296 22.45 4.54 34.55
N ASP A 297 21.98 3.57 35.35
CA ASP A 297 20.71 2.87 35.07
C ASP A 297 19.48 3.75 35.29
N ALA A 298 19.56 4.70 36.23
CA ALA A 298 18.51 5.71 36.42
C ALA A 298 18.50 6.74 35.27
N TYR A 299 19.66 7.15 34.77
CA TYR A 299 19.74 7.98 33.56
C TYR A 299 19.23 7.25 32.31
N LEU A 300 19.59 5.98 32.10
CA LEU A 300 19.16 5.20 30.95
C LEU A 300 17.63 5.14 30.85
N ASN A 301 16.98 4.74 31.95
CA ASN A 301 15.53 4.61 32.02
C ASN A 301 14.83 5.99 31.98
N MET A 302 15.41 7.03 32.60
CA MET A 302 14.92 8.41 32.44
C MET A 302 14.99 8.88 30.98
N GLY A 303 15.99 8.44 30.22
CA GLY A 303 16.08 8.66 28.78
C GLY A 303 14.94 8.00 28.02
N HIS A 304 14.55 6.77 28.36
CA HIS A 304 13.39 6.09 27.77
C HIS A 304 12.09 6.84 28.06
N VAL A 305 11.89 7.29 29.31
CA VAL A 305 10.72 8.11 29.71
C VAL A 305 10.67 9.42 28.93
N TYR A 306 11.79 10.15 28.81
CA TYR A 306 11.83 11.37 28.00
C TYR A 306 11.56 11.09 26.52
N LYS A 307 12.04 9.97 25.96
CA LYS A 307 11.74 9.59 24.57
C LYS A 307 10.24 9.32 24.38
N ALA A 308 9.61 8.58 25.29
CA ALA A 308 8.16 8.33 25.26
C ALA A 308 7.32 9.62 25.36
N LEU A 309 7.84 10.66 26.02
CA LEU A 309 7.25 11.99 26.10
C LEU A 309 7.61 12.93 24.92
N GLY A 310 8.33 12.45 23.90
CA GLY A 310 8.78 13.26 22.75
C GLY A 310 9.89 14.28 23.09
N MET A 311 10.46 14.23 24.30
CA MET A 311 11.45 15.17 24.83
C MET A 311 12.87 14.76 24.40
N ALA A 312 13.13 14.78 23.09
CA ALA A 312 14.33 14.22 22.48
C ALA A 312 15.65 14.79 23.02
N GLN A 313 15.75 16.10 23.26
CA GLN A 313 16.98 16.73 23.79
C GLN A 313 17.31 16.24 25.20
N GLN A 314 16.30 16.13 26.05
CA GLN A 314 16.43 15.63 27.41
C GLN A 314 16.79 14.14 27.43
N ALA A 315 16.21 13.34 26.53
CA ALA A 315 16.57 11.93 26.36
C ALA A 315 18.04 11.76 25.92
N THR A 316 18.48 12.52 24.91
CA THR A 316 19.89 12.55 24.47
C THR A 316 20.85 12.87 25.62
N ALA A 317 20.55 13.91 26.42
CA ALA A 317 21.36 14.26 27.58
C ALA A 317 21.43 13.12 28.62
N CYS A 318 20.34 12.39 28.84
CA CYS A 318 20.32 11.25 29.77
C CYS A 318 21.18 10.08 29.28
N TYR A 319 21.09 9.71 27.99
CA TYR A 319 21.96 8.67 27.43
C TYR A 319 23.44 9.10 27.39
N GLN A 320 23.75 10.38 27.18
CA GLN A 320 25.11 10.90 27.27
C GLN A 320 25.68 10.80 28.71
N ASN A 321 24.89 11.13 29.74
CA ASN A 321 25.30 10.90 31.15
C ASN A 321 25.47 9.41 31.48
N THR A 322 24.65 8.54 30.87
CA THR A 322 24.82 7.08 30.95
C THR A 322 26.16 6.64 30.35
N LEU A 323 26.55 7.17 29.18
CA LEU A 323 27.83 6.84 28.53
C LEU A 323 29.04 7.43 29.26
N GLN A 324 28.94 8.62 29.87
CA GLN A 324 30.00 9.16 30.72
C GLN A 324 30.32 8.26 31.93
N THR A 325 29.30 7.59 32.48
CA THR A 325 29.45 6.72 33.66
C THR A 325 29.61 5.23 33.32
N ARG A 326 29.20 4.80 32.12
CA ARG A 326 29.36 3.45 31.58
C ARG A 326 29.60 3.50 30.06
N PRO A 327 30.86 3.73 29.61
CA PRO A 327 31.16 3.96 28.19
C PRO A 327 30.76 2.82 27.24
N ASN A 328 30.81 1.56 27.70
CA ASN A 328 30.51 0.38 26.89
C ASN A 328 29.02 0.00 26.92
N CYS A 329 28.10 0.98 26.92
CA CYS A 329 26.66 0.73 27.02
C CYS A 329 25.99 0.69 25.63
N ALA A 330 25.94 -0.50 25.03
CA ALA A 330 25.33 -0.72 23.71
C ALA A 330 23.89 -0.16 23.60
N ILE A 331 23.07 -0.37 24.64
CA ILE A 331 21.67 0.09 24.71
C ILE A 331 21.58 1.63 24.69
N ALA A 332 22.51 2.35 25.33
CA ALA A 332 22.54 3.81 25.31
C ALA A 332 22.92 4.35 23.91
N TYR A 333 23.91 3.75 23.25
CA TYR A 333 24.27 4.09 21.87
C TYR A 333 23.12 3.80 20.89
N GLY A 334 22.44 2.66 21.01
CA GLY A 334 21.31 2.31 20.14
C GLY A 334 20.11 3.25 20.31
N ASN A 335 19.81 3.67 21.55
CA ASN A 335 18.73 4.65 21.80
C ASN A 335 19.10 6.07 21.33
N LEU A 336 20.37 6.48 21.42
CA LEU A 336 20.87 7.72 20.81
C LEU A 336 20.74 7.67 19.28
N ALA A 337 21.16 6.58 18.65
CA ALA A 337 21.04 6.39 17.21
C ALA A 337 19.58 6.49 16.74
N SER A 338 18.63 5.89 17.47
CA SER A 338 17.20 6.03 17.18
C SER A 338 16.71 7.47 17.23
N ILE A 339 17.17 8.28 18.20
CA ILE A 339 16.80 9.70 18.27
C ILE A 339 17.42 10.51 17.12
N TYR A 340 18.67 10.21 16.72
CA TYR A 340 19.27 10.85 15.55
C TYR A 340 18.54 10.47 14.24
N TYR A 341 18.04 9.23 14.14
CA TYR A 341 17.25 8.75 13.00
C TYR A 341 15.90 9.49 12.91
N GLU A 342 15.20 9.62 14.03
CA GLU A 342 13.95 10.42 14.17
C GLU A 342 14.16 11.91 13.85
N GLN A 343 15.40 12.40 13.93
CA GLN A 343 15.80 13.77 13.55
C GLN A 343 16.39 13.89 12.13
N GLY A 344 16.42 12.80 11.34
CA GLY A 344 17.00 12.78 10.00
C GLY A 344 18.54 12.88 9.95
N GLN A 345 19.23 12.74 11.08
CA GLN A 345 20.69 12.80 11.18
C GLN A 345 21.30 11.42 10.90
N LEU A 346 21.21 10.98 9.64
CA LEU A 346 21.52 9.60 9.25
C LEU A 346 22.99 9.20 9.48
N GLU A 347 23.97 10.09 9.26
CA GLU A 347 25.38 9.76 9.56
C GLU A 347 25.65 9.62 11.07
N ASN A 348 25.04 10.47 11.91
CA ASN A 348 25.10 10.30 13.37
C ASN A 348 24.42 8.99 13.81
N THR A 349 23.32 8.61 13.14
CA THR A 349 22.63 7.34 13.35
C THR A 349 23.54 6.14 13.05
N ILE A 350 24.18 6.14 11.87
CA ILE A 350 25.10 5.09 11.42
C ILE A 350 26.29 4.96 12.37
N LEU A 351 26.87 6.09 12.81
CA LEU A 351 27.96 6.11 13.79
C LEU A 351 27.55 5.47 15.12
N HIS A 352 26.43 5.90 15.70
CA HIS A 352 26.01 5.43 17.03
C HIS A 352 25.52 3.97 17.01
N TYR A 353 24.88 3.48 15.93
CA TYR A 353 24.60 2.03 15.83
C TYR A 353 25.88 1.20 15.64
N LYS A 354 26.88 1.68 14.88
CA LYS A 354 28.19 1.01 14.79
C LYS A 354 28.91 0.99 16.15
N GLN A 355 28.78 2.03 16.97
CA GLN A 355 29.25 2.03 18.37
C GLN A 355 28.47 1.06 19.27
N ALA A 356 27.15 0.95 19.10
CA ALA A 356 26.32 -0.02 19.83
C ALA A 356 26.76 -1.47 19.54
N ILE A 357 26.95 -1.81 18.27
CA ILE A 357 27.44 -3.12 17.79
C ILE A 357 28.88 -3.39 18.26
N ALA A 358 29.74 -2.36 18.32
CA ALA A 358 31.08 -2.51 18.88
C ALA A 358 31.09 -2.77 20.41
N CYS A 359 30.03 -2.38 21.12
CA CYS A 359 29.85 -2.68 22.54
C CYS A 359 29.21 -4.06 22.80
N ASP A 360 28.25 -4.48 21.98
CA ASP A 360 27.71 -5.86 21.96
C ASP A 360 27.47 -6.34 20.51
N PRO A 361 28.38 -7.17 19.96
CA PRO A 361 28.25 -7.75 18.63
C PRO A 361 27.05 -8.70 18.42
N ARG A 362 26.23 -8.95 19.46
CA ARG A 362 25.02 -9.78 19.38
C ARG A 362 23.72 -8.97 19.44
N PHE A 363 23.80 -7.64 19.44
CA PHE A 363 22.63 -6.75 19.51
C PHE A 363 21.87 -6.72 18.16
N SER A 364 20.97 -7.68 17.94
CA SER A 364 20.29 -7.90 16.66
C SER A 364 19.48 -6.69 16.19
N GLU A 365 18.79 -5.99 17.10
CA GLU A 365 17.99 -4.81 16.76
C GLU A 365 18.87 -3.64 16.27
N ALA A 366 20.10 -3.52 16.76
CA ALA A 366 21.04 -2.51 16.27
C ALA A 366 21.49 -2.83 14.83
N TYR A 367 21.64 -4.10 14.45
CA TYR A 367 21.89 -4.49 13.06
C TYR A 367 20.69 -4.20 12.15
N ASN A 368 19.46 -4.54 12.57
CA ASN A 368 18.25 -4.20 11.79
C ASN A 368 18.12 -2.68 11.59
N ASN A 369 18.31 -1.90 12.65
CA ASN A 369 18.09 -0.44 12.60
C ASN A 369 19.24 0.31 11.91
N LEU A 370 20.47 -0.21 11.97
CA LEU A 370 21.58 0.22 11.11
C LEU A 370 21.25 -0.07 9.64
N GLY A 371 20.65 -1.22 9.34
CA GLY A 371 20.15 -1.56 8.00
C GLY A 371 19.18 -0.52 7.46
N ASN A 372 18.20 -0.09 8.26
CA ASN A 372 17.25 0.98 7.88
C ASN A 372 18.01 2.27 7.52
N ALA A 373 18.88 2.76 8.42
CA ALA A 373 19.62 4.01 8.24
C ALA A 373 20.56 3.98 7.04
N LEU A 374 21.20 2.83 6.75
CA LEU A 374 22.02 2.65 5.55
C LEU A 374 21.17 2.65 4.27
N LYS A 375 19.98 2.04 4.30
CA LYS A 375 19.05 2.03 3.16
C LYS A 375 18.60 3.44 2.80
N ASP A 376 18.29 4.26 3.79
CA ASP A 376 17.81 5.63 3.57
C ASP A 376 18.91 6.61 3.12
N VAL A 377 20.19 6.28 3.37
CA VAL A 377 21.37 6.94 2.76
C VAL A 377 21.68 6.37 1.35
N GLY A 378 20.99 5.33 0.90
CA GLY A 378 21.20 4.67 -0.39
C GLY A 378 22.33 3.64 -0.42
N ARG A 379 22.86 3.23 0.75
CA ARG A 379 23.94 2.23 0.90
C ARG A 379 23.35 0.81 0.99
N VAL A 380 22.66 0.40 -0.08
CA VAL A 380 21.77 -0.77 -0.11
C VAL A 380 22.51 -2.09 0.19
N GLU A 381 23.72 -2.27 -0.32
CA GLU A 381 24.52 -3.47 -0.12
C GLU A 381 24.95 -3.64 1.35
N GLU A 382 25.35 -2.56 2.01
CA GLU A 382 25.65 -2.57 3.46
C GLU A 382 24.37 -2.79 4.28
N ALA A 383 23.22 -2.26 3.85
CA ALA A 383 21.93 -2.52 4.49
C ALA A 383 21.56 -4.01 4.43
N ILE A 384 21.70 -4.65 3.26
CA ILE A 384 21.48 -6.10 3.09
C ILE A 384 22.41 -6.91 4.00
N GLN A 385 23.70 -6.54 4.09
CA GLN A 385 24.65 -7.18 5.02
C GLN A 385 24.20 -7.04 6.48
N CYS A 386 23.70 -5.87 6.88
CA CYS A 386 23.21 -5.65 8.25
C CYS A 386 21.95 -6.46 8.56
N TYR A 387 20.97 -6.54 7.65
CA TYR A 387 19.79 -7.41 7.86
C TYR A 387 20.18 -8.90 7.88
N ASN A 388 21.09 -9.34 7.02
CA ASN A 388 21.58 -10.73 7.04
C ASN A 388 22.33 -11.05 8.34
N GLN A 389 23.12 -10.11 8.88
CA GLN A 389 23.79 -10.29 10.17
C GLN A 389 22.80 -10.28 11.35
N CYS A 390 21.74 -9.48 11.27
CA CYS A 390 20.62 -9.54 12.21
C CYS A 390 19.95 -10.93 12.19
N LEU A 391 19.73 -11.50 11.01
CA LEU A 391 19.15 -12.85 10.88
C LEU A 391 20.13 -13.94 11.33
N ALA A 392 21.43 -13.82 11.08
CA ALA A 392 22.43 -14.76 11.59
C ALA A 392 22.57 -14.76 13.12
N LEU A 393 22.05 -13.72 13.81
CA LEU A 393 21.89 -13.67 15.26
C LEU A 393 20.50 -14.15 15.72
N GLN A 394 19.48 -13.99 14.88
CA GLN A 394 18.10 -14.37 15.14
C GLN A 394 17.37 -14.70 13.82
N ASP A 395 17.37 -15.98 13.43
CA ASP A 395 16.80 -16.47 12.15
C ASP A 395 15.32 -16.06 11.94
N ASN A 396 14.62 -15.78 13.04
CA ASN A 396 13.20 -15.42 13.09
C ASN A 396 12.94 -13.95 13.47
N HIS A 397 13.80 -12.99 13.06
CA HIS A 397 13.53 -11.57 13.28
C HIS A 397 12.58 -11.00 12.19
N PRO A 398 11.30 -10.69 12.50
CA PRO A 398 10.29 -10.44 11.46
C PRO A 398 10.46 -9.09 10.74
N GLN A 399 10.97 -8.05 11.43
CA GLN A 399 11.28 -6.75 10.81
C GLN A 399 12.43 -6.89 9.80
N ALA A 400 13.52 -7.60 10.13
CA ALA A 400 14.64 -7.82 9.22
C ALA A 400 14.21 -8.59 7.95
N LEU A 401 13.38 -9.63 8.10
CA LEU A 401 12.75 -10.33 6.96
C LEU A 401 11.89 -9.38 6.13
N THR A 402 11.04 -8.56 6.76
CA THR A 402 10.19 -7.58 6.06
C THR A 402 11.03 -6.53 5.33
N ASN A 403 12.12 -6.06 5.93
CA ASN A 403 13.00 -5.04 5.38
C ASN A 403 13.87 -5.55 4.21
N LEU A 404 14.35 -6.80 4.27
CA LEU A 404 14.90 -7.47 3.08
C LEU A 404 13.85 -7.59 1.98
N GLY A 405 12.60 -7.94 2.33
CA GLY A 405 11.48 -7.92 1.40
C GLY A 405 11.28 -6.56 0.72
N ASN A 406 11.36 -5.46 1.49
CA ASN A 406 11.27 -4.10 0.96
C ASN A 406 12.44 -3.77 0.02
N VAL A 407 13.68 -4.07 0.40
CA VAL A 407 14.87 -3.85 -0.44
C VAL A 407 14.80 -4.66 -1.73
N TYR A 408 14.38 -5.93 -1.68
CA TYR A 408 14.22 -6.74 -2.88
C TYR A 408 13.05 -6.26 -3.77
N MET A 409 12.04 -5.55 -3.25
CA MET A 409 11.06 -4.84 -4.09
C MET A 409 11.67 -3.61 -4.77
N GLU A 410 12.46 -2.82 -4.04
CA GLU A 410 13.15 -1.64 -4.58
C GLU A 410 14.15 -2.03 -5.69
N LEU A 411 14.81 -3.19 -5.54
CA LEU A 411 15.67 -3.82 -6.56
C LEU A 411 14.89 -4.57 -7.67
N ASN A 412 13.54 -4.49 -7.70
CA ASN A 412 12.66 -5.19 -8.64
C ASN A 412 12.80 -6.74 -8.65
N MET A 413 13.39 -7.33 -7.61
CA MET A 413 13.55 -8.77 -7.40
C MET A 413 12.29 -9.39 -6.74
N VAL A 414 11.14 -9.21 -7.41
CA VAL A 414 9.79 -9.50 -6.88
C VAL A 414 9.65 -10.90 -6.26
N SER A 415 10.24 -11.94 -6.88
CA SER A 415 10.17 -13.32 -6.38
C SER A 415 10.95 -13.53 -5.07
N ALA A 416 12.08 -12.84 -4.89
CA ALA A 416 12.84 -12.86 -3.65
C ALA A 416 12.05 -12.13 -2.55
N ALA A 417 11.56 -10.92 -2.84
CA ALA A 417 10.74 -10.13 -1.92
C ALA A 417 9.51 -10.90 -1.41
N ALA A 418 8.75 -11.54 -2.32
CA ALA A 418 7.60 -12.37 -1.97
C ALA A 418 7.95 -13.53 -1.02
N SER A 419 9.17 -14.07 -1.13
CA SER A 419 9.66 -15.14 -0.26
C SER A 419 9.97 -14.63 1.15
N TYR A 420 10.64 -13.48 1.26
CA TYR A 420 10.93 -12.84 2.55
C TYR A 420 9.67 -12.37 3.29
N TYR A 421 8.69 -11.78 2.59
CA TYR A 421 7.40 -11.43 3.22
C TYR A 421 6.63 -12.65 3.73
N LYS A 422 6.68 -13.78 3.02
CA LYS A 422 6.08 -15.04 3.48
C LYS A 422 6.81 -15.59 4.71
N ALA A 423 8.15 -15.54 4.74
CA ALA A 423 8.92 -15.93 5.91
C ALA A 423 8.56 -15.09 7.15
N ALA A 424 8.45 -13.76 7.01
CA ALA A 424 8.03 -12.87 8.11
C ALA A 424 6.64 -13.24 8.68
N LEU A 425 5.69 -13.63 7.81
CA LEU A 425 4.34 -14.03 8.19
C LEU A 425 4.25 -15.44 8.81
N CYS A 426 5.16 -16.36 8.45
CA CYS A 426 5.30 -17.63 9.14
C CYS A 426 5.87 -17.47 10.56
N VAL A 427 6.62 -16.39 10.80
CA VAL A 427 7.31 -16.09 12.06
C VAL A 427 6.46 -15.28 13.03
N THR A 428 5.59 -14.37 12.56
CA THR A 428 4.78 -13.52 13.45
C THR A 428 3.42 -13.19 12.84
N THR A 429 2.37 -13.50 13.59
CA THR A 429 0.98 -13.17 13.26
C THR A 429 0.68 -11.69 13.52
N GLY A 430 -0.32 -11.12 12.83
CA GLY A 430 -0.76 -9.74 13.03
C GLY A 430 0.00 -8.66 12.22
N LEU A 431 1.09 -9.02 11.51
CA LEU A 431 1.86 -8.06 10.73
C LEU A 431 1.12 -7.62 9.44
N SER A 432 0.65 -6.37 9.40
CA SER A 432 -0.05 -5.81 8.24
C SER A 432 0.86 -5.47 7.05
N ALA A 433 2.08 -4.96 7.28
CA ALA A 433 2.95 -4.51 6.18
C ALA A 433 3.37 -5.62 5.19
N PRO A 434 3.77 -6.83 5.62
CA PRO A 434 4.08 -7.92 4.68
C PRO A 434 2.85 -8.36 3.86
N TYR A 435 1.65 -8.37 4.45
CA TYR A 435 0.43 -8.65 3.69
C TYR A 435 0.14 -7.56 2.66
N ASN A 436 0.26 -6.27 3.00
CA ASN A 436 0.07 -5.18 2.03
C ASN A 436 1.05 -5.30 0.85
N ASN A 437 2.33 -5.59 1.12
CA ASN A 437 3.34 -5.66 0.07
C ASN A 437 3.21 -6.93 -0.78
N LEU A 438 2.83 -8.07 -0.18
CA LEU A 438 2.41 -9.26 -0.94
C LEU A 438 1.17 -8.98 -1.80
N ALA A 439 0.19 -8.21 -1.30
CA ALA A 439 -0.99 -7.87 -2.08
C ALA A 439 -0.65 -7.04 -3.32
N ILE A 440 0.33 -6.13 -3.23
CA ILE A 440 0.88 -5.38 -4.36
C ILE A 440 1.56 -6.32 -5.37
N ILE A 441 2.37 -7.28 -4.91
CA ILE A 441 3.00 -8.29 -5.78
C ILE A 441 1.95 -9.15 -6.51
N TYR A 442 1.00 -9.72 -5.76
CA TYR A 442 -0.05 -10.56 -6.32
C TYR A 442 -0.92 -9.79 -7.32
N LYS A 443 -1.22 -8.51 -7.04
CA LYS A 443 -1.90 -7.60 -7.97
C LYS A 443 -1.09 -7.39 -9.26
N GLN A 444 0.21 -7.12 -9.16
CA GLN A 444 1.10 -6.97 -10.33
C GLN A 444 1.21 -8.26 -11.16
N GLN A 445 1.06 -9.42 -10.54
CA GLN A 445 1.03 -10.74 -11.19
C GLN A 445 -0.35 -11.11 -11.77
N GLY A 446 -1.38 -10.26 -11.61
CA GLY A 446 -2.76 -10.56 -12.01
C GLY A 446 -3.50 -11.54 -11.10
N ASN A 447 -2.89 -11.99 -10.00
CA ASN A 447 -3.51 -12.84 -8.99
C ASN A 447 -4.31 -11.98 -7.99
N TYR A 448 -5.42 -11.42 -8.47
CA TYR A 448 -6.27 -10.53 -7.69
C TYR A 448 -6.93 -11.22 -6.48
N ALA A 449 -7.13 -12.55 -6.53
CA ALA A 449 -7.72 -13.31 -5.44
C ALA A 449 -6.82 -13.35 -4.21
N ASP A 450 -5.53 -13.68 -4.37
CA ASP A 450 -4.56 -13.64 -3.28
C ASP A 450 -4.29 -12.21 -2.79
N ALA A 451 -4.33 -11.21 -3.69
CA ALA A 451 -4.25 -9.80 -3.30
C ALA A 451 -5.41 -9.38 -2.39
N ILE A 452 -6.66 -9.71 -2.75
CA ILE A 452 -7.84 -9.47 -1.90
C ILE A 452 -7.72 -10.23 -0.57
N SER A 453 -7.24 -11.47 -0.59
CA SER A 453 -7.01 -12.28 0.62
C SER A 453 -5.99 -11.63 1.57
N CYS A 454 -4.91 -11.07 1.03
CA CYS A 454 -3.91 -10.33 1.79
C CYS A 454 -4.49 -9.03 2.39
N TYR A 455 -5.23 -8.22 1.62
CA TYR A 455 -5.90 -7.03 2.20
C TYR A 455 -6.97 -7.38 3.24
N ASN A 456 -7.66 -8.53 3.11
CA ASN A 456 -8.56 -9.03 4.14
C ASN A 456 -7.82 -9.35 5.45
N LYS A 457 -6.55 -9.80 5.38
CA LYS A 457 -5.71 -9.99 6.58
C LYS A 457 -5.24 -8.66 7.18
N VAL A 458 -4.82 -7.69 6.35
CA VAL A 458 -4.52 -6.32 6.83
C VAL A 458 -5.70 -5.74 7.61
N LEU A 459 -6.90 -5.78 7.04
CA LEU A 459 -8.12 -5.22 7.64
C LEU A 459 -8.70 -6.05 8.80
N CYS A 460 -8.18 -7.27 9.02
CA CYS A 460 -8.48 -8.08 10.21
C CYS A 460 -7.54 -7.73 11.38
N ASN A 461 -6.30 -7.34 11.08
CA ASN A 461 -5.31 -6.91 12.07
C ASN A 461 -5.53 -5.43 12.47
N ASP A 462 -5.84 -4.58 11.49
CA ASP A 462 -6.15 -3.15 11.66
C ASP A 462 -7.43 -2.78 10.88
N PRO A 463 -8.60 -2.77 11.56
CA PRO A 463 -9.87 -2.34 10.97
C PRO A 463 -9.94 -0.85 10.57
N LEU A 464 -8.94 -0.04 10.92
CA LEU A 464 -8.86 1.39 10.63
C LEU A 464 -7.79 1.73 9.56
N ALA A 465 -7.22 0.73 8.89
CA ALA A 465 -6.29 0.91 7.78
C ALA A 465 -7.01 1.45 6.52
N ALA A 466 -7.24 2.77 6.48
CA ALA A 466 -7.91 3.46 5.36
C ALA A 466 -7.25 3.18 4.00
N ASP A 467 -5.92 3.18 3.94
CA ASP A 467 -5.14 2.85 2.74
C ASP A 467 -5.37 1.40 2.26
N ALA A 468 -5.60 0.44 3.18
CA ALA A 468 -5.91 -0.94 2.84
C ALA A 468 -7.33 -1.11 2.26
N PHE A 469 -8.30 -0.32 2.74
CA PHE A 469 -9.61 -0.21 2.09
C PHE A 469 -9.48 0.35 0.67
N VAL A 470 -8.74 1.46 0.47
CA VAL A 470 -8.52 2.02 -0.88
C VAL A 470 -7.84 1.00 -1.81
N ASN A 471 -6.80 0.31 -1.33
CA ASN A 471 -6.06 -0.66 -2.12
C ASN A 471 -6.90 -1.91 -2.46
N ARG A 472 -7.68 -2.44 -1.52
CA ARG A 472 -8.63 -3.54 -1.81
C ARG A 472 -9.74 -3.10 -2.75
N GLY A 473 -10.27 -1.89 -2.57
CA GLY A 473 -11.26 -1.29 -3.48
C GLY A 473 -10.72 -1.16 -4.90
N ASN A 474 -9.47 -0.73 -5.08
CA ASN A 474 -8.80 -0.68 -6.38
C ASN A 474 -8.71 -2.07 -7.03
N THR A 475 -8.33 -3.10 -6.26
CA THR A 475 -8.30 -4.49 -6.77
C THR A 475 -9.70 -5.03 -7.09
N PHE A 476 -10.73 -4.72 -6.28
CA PHE A 476 -12.12 -5.05 -6.60
C PHE A 476 -12.58 -4.37 -7.90
N LYS A 477 -12.22 -3.10 -8.11
CA LYS A 477 -12.56 -2.34 -9.33
C LYS A 477 -11.95 -2.97 -10.57
N GLU A 478 -10.71 -3.43 -10.50
CA GLU A 478 -9.99 -4.09 -11.59
C GLU A 478 -10.62 -5.44 -12.00
N VAL A 479 -11.08 -6.25 -11.03
CA VAL A 479 -11.86 -7.47 -11.32
C VAL A 479 -13.34 -7.22 -11.63
N GLY A 480 -13.75 -5.97 -11.86
CA GLY A 480 -15.11 -5.60 -12.22
C GLY A 480 -16.12 -5.60 -11.05
N ARG A 481 -15.69 -5.89 -9.82
CA ARG A 481 -16.50 -5.83 -8.59
C ARG A 481 -16.67 -4.38 -8.09
N VAL A 482 -17.19 -3.52 -8.96
CA VAL A 482 -17.34 -2.07 -8.72
C VAL A 482 -18.17 -1.77 -7.46
N SER A 483 -19.19 -2.57 -7.16
CA SER A 483 -20.07 -2.38 -6.01
C SER A 483 -19.40 -2.69 -4.66
N ASP A 484 -18.43 -3.62 -4.62
CA ASP A 484 -17.56 -3.83 -3.46
C ASP A 484 -16.53 -2.69 -3.31
N ALA A 485 -15.96 -2.24 -4.44
CA ALA A 485 -15.02 -1.13 -4.46
C ALA A 485 -15.65 0.16 -3.89
N ILE A 486 -16.89 0.48 -4.28
CA ILE A 486 -17.67 1.60 -3.73
C ILE A 486 -17.80 1.50 -2.20
N GLN A 487 -18.12 0.31 -1.66
CA GLN A 487 -18.24 0.11 -0.21
C GLN A 487 -16.91 0.33 0.51
N ASP A 488 -15.80 -0.15 -0.05
CA ASP A 488 -14.48 0.02 0.56
C ASP A 488 -14.00 1.47 0.50
N TYR A 489 -14.19 2.21 -0.61
CA TYR A 489 -13.87 3.63 -0.64
C TYR A 489 -14.72 4.46 0.33
N ILE A 490 -16.01 4.12 0.49
CA ILE A 490 -16.88 4.75 1.50
C ILE A 490 -16.35 4.48 2.92
N ARG A 491 -15.85 3.27 3.21
CA ARG A 491 -15.20 2.95 4.51
C ARG A 491 -13.90 3.72 4.71
N ALA A 492 -13.05 3.82 3.68
CA ALA A 492 -11.84 4.63 3.73
C ALA A 492 -12.14 6.10 4.06
N ILE A 493 -13.17 6.68 3.42
CA ILE A 493 -13.64 8.06 3.70
C ILE A 493 -14.23 8.16 5.10
N ALA A 494 -14.99 7.17 5.58
CA ALA A 494 -15.55 7.19 6.93
C ALA A 494 -14.48 7.14 8.03
N VAL A 495 -13.36 6.45 7.78
CA VAL A 495 -12.20 6.41 8.69
C VAL A 495 -11.31 7.65 8.55
N LYS A 496 -11.11 8.16 7.32
CA LYS A 496 -10.21 9.28 7.01
C LYS A 496 -10.88 10.25 6.01
N PRO A 497 -11.79 11.14 6.47
CA PRO A 497 -12.59 12.00 5.57
C PRO A 497 -11.79 12.92 4.65
N SER A 498 -10.56 13.26 5.04
CA SER A 498 -9.62 14.12 4.30
C SER A 498 -8.82 13.39 3.21
N MET A 499 -9.05 12.09 2.97
CA MET A 499 -8.32 11.30 1.98
C MET A 499 -8.82 11.55 0.55
N ALA A 500 -8.24 12.56 -0.12
CA ALA A 500 -8.60 12.96 -1.48
C ALA A 500 -8.59 11.78 -2.49
N GLU A 501 -7.64 10.85 -2.35
CA GLU A 501 -7.53 9.63 -3.16
C GLU A 501 -8.77 8.74 -3.04
N ALA A 502 -9.34 8.60 -1.84
CA ALA A 502 -10.53 7.78 -1.63
C ALA A 502 -11.76 8.41 -2.29
N HIS A 503 -11.90 9.74 -2.23
CA HIS A 503 -12.94 10.47 -2.95
C HIS A 503 -12.79 10.37 -4.47
N ALA A 504 -11.58 10.53 -5.02
CA ALA A 504 -11.34 10.41 -6.46
C ALA A 504 -11.55 8.97 -6.99
N ASN A 505 -11.17 7.95 -6.21
CA ASN A 505 -11.41 6.55 -6.57
C ASN A 505 -12.89 6.16 -6.44
N LEU A 506 -13.60 6.65 -5.41
CA LEU A 506 -15.06 6.54 -5.29
C LEU A 506 -15.77 7.19 -6.48
N ALA A 507 -15.36 8.40 -6.86
CA ALA A 507 -15.88 9.09 -8.04
C ALA A 507 -15.70 8.26 -9.32
N SER A 508 -14.52 7.66 -9.50
CA SER A 508 -14.21 6.78 -10.62
C SER A 508 -15.10 5.52 -10.64
N ALA A 509 -15.42 4.95 -9.48
CA ALA A 509 -16.33 3.81 -9.37
C ALA A 509 -17.81 4.20 -9.55
N TYR A 510 -18.22 5.40 -9.13
CA TYR A 510 -19.54 5.95 -9.48
C TYR A 510 -19.68 6.18 -10.99
N LYS A 511 -18.65 6.71 -11.66
CA LYS A 511 -18.63 6.83 -13.13
C LYS A 511 -18.81 5.47 -13.80
N ASP A 512 -18.02 4.47 -13.40
CA ASP A 512 -18.04 3.13 -14.02
C ASP A 512 -19.32 2.32 -13.72
N SER A 513 -20.09 2.72 -12.69
CA SER A 513 -21.42 2.17 -12.36
C SER A 513 -22.59 3.02 -12.87
N GLY A 514 -22.33 4.08 -13.64
CA GLY A 514 -23.37 4.95 -14.23
C GLY A 514 -23.95 6.03 -13.30
N HIS A 515 -23.48 6.13 -12.05
CA HIS A 515 -23.88 7.13 -11.07
C HIS A 515 -23.18 8.49 -11.30
N VAL A 516 -23.24 9.01 -12.52
CA VAL A 516 -22.35 10.09 -12.99
C VAL A 516 -22.49 11.40 -12.19
N GLU A 517 -23.69 11.75 -11.72
CA GLU A 517 -23.92 12.93 -10.88
C GLU A 517 -23.30 12.79 -9.46
N ALA A 518 -23.09 11.55 -8.98
CA ALA A 518 -22.35 11.28 -7.74
C ALA A 518 -20.82 11.30 -8.00
N ALA A 519 -20.39 10.85 -9.18
CA ALA A 519 -18.99 10.95 -9.61
C ALA A 519 -18.49 12.39 -9.64
N VAL A 520 -19.27 13.32 -10.23
CA VAL A 520 -18.96 14.77 -10.23
C VAL A 520 -18.71 15.27 -8.81
N LYS A 521 -19.66 15.06 -7.89
CA LYS A 521 -19.55 15.50 -6.48
C LYS A 521 -18.34 14.92 -5.74
N SER A 522 -18.03 13.65 -5.96
CA SER A 522 -16.86 13.03 -5.33
C SER A 522 -15.53 13.51 -5.93
N TYR A 523 -15.48 13.87 -7.22
CA TYR A 523 -14.30 14.55 -7.79
C TYR A 523 -14.15 15.99 -7.29
N GLU A 524 -15.25 16.76 -7.21
CA GLU A 524 -15.27 18.09 -6.60
C GLU A 524 -14.76 18.05 -5.14
N GLN A 525 -15.24 17.07 -4.35
CA GLN A 525 -14.78 16.89 -2.98
C GLN A 525 -13.31 16.48 -2.88
N ALA A 526 -12.78 15.70 -3.83
CA ALA A 526 -11.35 15.38 -3.91
C ALA A 526 -10.51 16.63 -4.20
N LEU A 527 -10.96 17.51 -5.10
CA LEU A 527 -10.28 18.76 -5.46
C LEU A 527 -10.35 19.83 -4.35
N ILE A 528 -11.45 19.88 -3.58
CA ILE A 528 -11.54 20.69 -2.36
C ILE A 528 -10.49 20.25 -1.31
N LEU A 529 -10.20 18.95 -1.22
CA LEU A 529 -9.19 18.40 -0.31
C LEU A 529 -7.76 18.51 -0.84
N ARG A 530 -7.58 18.47 -2.17
CA ARG A 530 -6.29 18.66 -2.85
C ARG A 530 -6.48 19.34 -4.22
N PRO A 531 -6.21 20.65 -4.33
CA PRO A 531 -6.36 21.38 -5.61
C PRO A 531 -5.37 20.94 -6.70
N ASP A 532 -4.08 20.74 -6.41
CA ASP A 532 -3.11 20.14 -7.36
C ASP A 532 -3.29 18.60 -7.34
N PHE A 533 -4.34 18.12 -8.00
CA PHE A 533 -4.62 16.69 -8.17
C PHE A 533 -4.99 16.36 -9.63
N PRO A 534 -3.98 16.24 -10.52
CA PRO A 534 -4.15 16.00 -11.96
C PRO A 534 -5.16 14.91 -12.35
N GLU A 535 -5.16 13.78 -11.64
CA GLU A 535 -6.07 12.66 -11.90
C GLU A 535 -7.53 13.03 -11.63
N ALA A 536 -7.79 13.83 -10.60
CA ALA A 536 -9.13 14.30 -10.29
C ALA A 536 -9.60 15.37 -11.29
N THR A 537 -8.77 16.36 -11.61
CA THR A 537 -9.10 17.41 -12.61
C THR A 537 -9.40 16.80 -13.98
N CYS A 538 -8.51 15.94 -14.49
CA CYS A 538 -8.64 15.32 -15.81
C CYS A 538 -9.87 14.38 -15.92
N ASN A 539 -10.20 13.65 -14.84
CA ASN A 539 -11.40 12.81 -14.82
C ASN A 539 -12.69 13.60 -14.55
N LEU A 540 -12.64 14.70 -13.80
CA LEU A 540 -13.78 15.60 -13.63
C LEU A 540 -14.17 16.22 -14.98
N LEU A 541 -13.21 16.80 -15.72
CA LEU A 541 -13.44 17.36 -17.06
C LEU A 541 -14.09 16.32 -17.99
N HIS A 542 -13.56 15.09 -18.02
CA HIS A 542 -14.15 14.00 -18.80
C HIS A 542 -15.59 13.68 -18.37
N THR A 543 -15.87 13.70 -17.07
CA THR A 543 -17.18 13.39 -16.48
C THR A 543 -18.20 14.48 -16.79
N LEU A 544 -17.80 15.76 -16.73
CA LEU A 544 -18.61 16.92 -17.11
C LEU A 544 -18.91 16.91 -18.62
N GLN A 545 -17.91 16.64 -19.46
CA GLN A 545 -18.08 16.47 -20.90
C GLN A 545 -19.05 15.32 -21.22
N CYS A 546 -18.98 14.20 -20.50
CA CYS A 546 -19.92 13.09 -20.65
C CYS A 546 -21.39 13.45 -20.33
N VAL A 547 -21.65 14.39 -19.43
CA VAL A 547 -23.03 14.83 -19.09
C VAL A 547 -23.44 16.13 -19.79
N CYS A 548 -22.63 16.68 -20.69
CA CYS A 548 -22.83 18.01 -21.27
C CYS A 548 -22.97 19.13 -20.23
N SER A 549 -22.17 19.08 -19.15
CA SER A 549 -21.89 20.26 -18.33
C SER A 549 -20.77 21.06 -19.01
N TRP A 550 -21.08 22.27 -19.43
CA TRP A 550 -20.15 23.14 -20.18
C TRP A 550 -19.80 24.45 -19.47
N GLU A 551 -20.20 24.58 -18.20
CA GLU A 551 -19.74 25.63 -17.30
C GLU A 551 -18.21 25.56 -17.14
N ASP A 552 -17.52 26.70 -17.20
CA ASP A 552 -16.05 26.83 -17.18
C ASP A 552 -15.26 25.94 -18.18
N ARG A 553 -15.92 25.35 -19.19
CA ARG A 553 -15.36 24.32 -20.09
C ARG A 553 -13.98 24.68 -20.63
N ASP A 554 -13.84 25.85 -21.23
CA ASP A 554 -12.63 26.20 -21.97
C ASP A 554 -11.46 26.50 -21.02
N LYS A 555 -11.74 27.09 -19.86
CA LYS A 555 -10.79 27.24 -18.74
C LYS A 555 -10.32 25.86 -18.24
N MET A 556 -11.23 24.90 -18.07
CA MET A 556 -10.87 23.53 -17.66
C MET A 556 -10.02 22.82 -18.73
N PHE A 557 -10.27 23.05 -20.02
CA PHE A 557 -9.41 22.53 -21.08
C PHE A 557 -8.01 23.15 -21.05
N SER A 558 -7.87 24.46 -20.86
CA SER A 558 -6.55 25.11 -20.69
C SER A 558 -5.80 24.62 -19.44
N GLU A 559 -6.52 24.39 -18.33
CA GLU A 559 -5.93 23.82 -17.10
C GLU A 559 -5.41 22.40 -17.34
N VAL A 560 -6.23 21.54 -17.96
CA VAL A 560 -5.84 20.16 -18.30
C VAL A 560 -4.71 20.11 -19.34
N GLU A 561 -4.69 21.01 -20.33
CA GLU A 561 -3.56 21.12 -21.26
C GLU A 561 -2.26 21.53 -20.53
N GLY A 562 -2.32 22.49 -19.61
CA GLY A 562 -1.17 22.85 -18.76
C GLY A 562 -0.67 21.70 -17.89
N ILE A 563 -1.59 20.91 -17.32
CA ILE A 563 -1.28 19.67 -16.59
C ILE A 563 -0.58 18.65 -17.50
N LEU A 564 -1.08 18.44 -18.72
CA LEU A 564 -0.50 17.50 -19.68
C LEU A 564 0.89 17.90 -20.12
N MET A 565 1.12 19.18 -20.44
CA MET A 565 2.45 19.71 -20.78
C MET A 565 3.43 19.53 -19.61
N LYS A 566 3.01 19.83 -18.36
CA LYS A 566 3.79 19.59 -17.14
C LYS A 566 4.20 18.11 -17.03
N GLN A 567 3.24 17.18 -17.16
CA GLN A 567 3.46 15.73 -17.04
C GLN A 567 4.34 15.14 -18.14
N ILE A 568 4.12 15.54 -19.39
CA ILE A 568 4.88 15.06 -20.55
C ILE A 568 6.35 15.48 -20.45
N ASN A 569 6.61 16.71 -20.01
CA ASN A 569 7.96 17.25 -19.81
C ASN A 569 8.72 16.51 -18.70
N ILE A 570 8.09 16.25 -17.54
CA ILE A 570 8.70 15.45 -16.45
C ILE A 570 8.67 13.93 -16.71
N SER A 571 8.18 13.50 -17.89
CA SER A 571 8.03 12.09 -18.31
C SER A 571 7.23 11.19 -17.37
N VAL A 572 6.22 11.76 -16.70
CA VAL A 572 5.17 11.03 -15.98
C VAL A 572 4.08 10.58 -16.98
N LEU A 573 3.39 9.48 -16.67
CA LEU A 573 2.24 9.01 -17.46
C LEU A 573 1.10 10.05 -17.42
N PRO A 574 0.61 10.57 -18.56
CA PRO A 574 -0.41 11.63 -18.54
C PRO A 574 -1.75 11.19 -17.95
N SER A 575 -2.38 12.03 -17.12
CA SER A 575 -3.68 11.70 -16.48
C SER A 575 -4.87 11.72 -17.46
N VAL A 576 -4.70 12.24 -18.68
CA VAL A 576 -5.67 12.06 -19.78
C VAL A 576 -5.25 10.85 -20.60
N GLN A 577 -6.13 9.84 -20.68
CA GLN A 577 -5.93 8.66 -21.52
C GLN A 577 -6.05 9.03 -23.01
N PRO A 578 -5.33 8.35 -23.93
CA PRO A 578 -5.44 8.58 -25.37
C PRO A 578 -6.88 8.53 -25.91
N PHE A 579 -7.74 7.65 -25.36
CA PHE A 579 -9.16 7.57 -25.74
C PHE A 579 -10.01 8.77 -25.29
N HIS A 580 -9.59 9.53 -24.28
CA HIS A 580 -10.24 10.80 -23.95
C HIS A 580 -9.78 11.90 -24.92
N ALA A 581 -8.48 11.95 -25.26
CA ALA A 581 -7.90 12.95 -26.16
C ALA A 581 -8.50 12.95 -27.58
N ILE A 582 -9.05 11.82 -28.08
CA ILE A 582 -9.72 11.77 -29.40
C ILE A 582 -10.88 12.77 -29.48
N ALA A 583 -11.64 12.96 -28.39
CA ALA A 583 -12.86 13.77 -28.34
C ALA A 583 -12.65 15.17 -27.73
N TYR A 584 -11.43 15.49 -27.30
CA TYR A 584 -11.07 16.80 -26.75
C TYR A 584 -10.60 17.75 -27.87
N PRO A 585 -10.75 19.08 -27.73
CA PRO A 585 -10.21 20.07 -28.66
C PRO A 585 -8.69 20.28 -28.45
N LEU A 586 -7.92 19.18 -28.37
CA LEU A 586 -6.46 19.20 -28.24
C LEU A 586 -5.78 19.15 -29.61
N ASP A 587 -4.60 19.77 -29.68
CA ASP A 587 -3.65 19.68 -30.79
C ASP A 587 -3.31 18.21 -31.15
N PRO A 588 -3.18 17.86 -32.46
CA PRO A 588 -2.87 16.50 -32.89
C PRO A 588 -1.50 15.96 -32.43
N MET A 589 -0.48 16.81 -32.30
CA MET A 589 0.85 16.41 -31.82
C MET A 589 0.84 16.17 -30.30
N LEU A 590 0.10 16.97 -29.53
CA LEU A 590 -0.14 16.69 -28.11
C LEU A 590 -0.84 15.34 -27.92
N ALA A 591 -1.83 15.02 -28.76
CA ALA A 591 -2.49 13.70 -28.74
C ALA A 591 -1.51 12.55 -29.06
N LEU A 592 -0.58 12.75 -30.01
CA LEU A 592 0.50 11.80 -30.30
C LEU A 592 1.46 11.63 -29.12
N GLU A 593 1.85 12.70 -28.42
CA GLU A 593 2.71 12.63 -27.24
C GLU A 593 2.05 11.90 -26.06
N ILE A 594 0.75 12.09 -25.85
CA ILE A 594 -0.02 11.30 -24.87
C ILE A 594 0.06 9.81 -25.23
N SER A 595 -0.22 9.44 -26.48
CA SER A 595 -0.08 8.06 -26.96
C SER A 595 1.35 7.51 -26.80
N ARG A 596 2.40 8.31 -27.08
CA ARG A 596 3.81 7.93 -26.92
C ARG A 596 4.16 7.58 -25.47
N LYS A 597 3.75 8.41 -24.49
CA LYS A 597 3.99 8.12 -23.06
C LYS A 597 3.26 6.84 -22.61
N TYR A 598 2.04 6.61 -23.08
CA TYR A 598 1.31 5.36 -22.80
C TYR A 598 1.98 4.13 -23.43
N ALA A 599 2.53 4.24 -24.65
CA ALA A 599 3.29 3.16 -25.28
C ALA A 599 4.58 2.85 -24.51
N SER A 600 5.36 3.87 -24.12
CA SER A 600 6.56 3.69 -23.28
C SER A 600 6.23 3.03 -21.93
N HIS A 601 5.07 3.33 -21.35
CA HIS A 601 4.61 2.65 -20.14
C HIS A 601 4.28 1.18 -20.38
N CYS A 602 3.70 0.82 -21.52
CA CYS A 602 3.48 -0.58 -21.91
C CYS A 602 4.82 -1.33 -22.11
N SER A 603 5.85 -0.69 -22.67
CA SER A 603 7.20 -1.24 -22.75
C SER A 603 7.85 -1.43 -21.37
N LEU A 604 7.59 -0.54 -20.41
CA LEU A 604 8.04 -0.68 -19.01
C LEU A 604 7.29 -1.79 -18.25
N ILE A 605 6.06 -2.11 -18.64
CA ILE A 605 5.35 -3.30 -18.13
C ILE A 605 5.94 -4.57 -18.78
N ALA A 606 6.13 -4.57 -20.09
CA ALA A 606 6.70 -5.69 -20.85
C ALA A 606 8.08 -6.13 -20.32
N SER A 607 8.99 -5.20 -20.02
CA SER A 607 10.33 -5.52 -19.53
C SER A 607 10.35 -6.22 -18.16
N ARG A 608 9.30 -6.07 -17.34
CA ARG A 608 9.17 -6.76 -16.03
C ARG A 608 8.97 -8.26 -16.16
N PHE A 609 8.50 -8.75 -17.30
CA PHE A 609 8.40 -10.20 -17.57
C PHE A 609 9.76 -10.82 -17.93
N ALA A 610 10.80 -10.02 -18.15
CA ALA A 610 12.18 -10.44 -18.39
C ALA A 610 12.36 -11.53 -19.48
N LEU A 611 11.51 -11.50 -20.51
CA LEU A 611 11.60 -12.44 -21.63
C LEU A 611 12.83 -12.13 -22.52
N PRO A 612 13.52 -13.15 -23.07
CA PRO A 612 14.47 -12.93 -24.15
C PRO A 612 13.73 -12.46 -25.42
N PRO A 613 14.44 -11.82 -26.38
CA PRO A 613 13.86 -11.53 -27.70
C PRO A 613 13.35 -12.80 -28.37
N PHE A 614 12.13 -12.72 -28.92
CA PHE A 614 11.51 -13.85 -29.63
C PHE A 614 12.21 -14.14 -30.96
N SER A 615 12.27 -15.42 -31.34
CA SER A 615 12.61 -15.83 -32.70
C SER A 615 11.36 -15.73 -33.58
N HIS A 616 11.42 -14.91 -34.62
CA HIS A 616 10.30 -14.76 -35.57
C HIS A 616 10.38 -15.78 -36.71
N PRO A 617 9.26 -16.04 -37.44
CA PRO A 617 9.27 -16.85 -38.65
C PRO A 617 10.29 -16.33 -39.68
N ALA A 618 10.82 -17.23 -40.51
CA ALA A 618 11.79 -16.86 -41.54
C ALA A 618 11.16 -15.88 -42.55
N PRO A 619 11.85 -14.79 -42.94
CA PRO A 619 11.30 -13.74 -43.79
C PRO A 619 11.30 -14.16 -45.28
N VAL A 620 10.49 -15.17 -45.61
CA VAL A 620 10.39 -15.78 -46.95
C VAL A 620 9.02 -15.48 -47.58
N PRO A 621 8.92 -15.14 -48.88
CA PRO A 621 7.63 -14.96 -49.54
C PRO A 621 6.81 -16.26 -49.54
N ILE A 622 5.54 -16.15 -49.13
CA ILE A 622 4.65 -17.28 -48.78
C ILE A 622 4.44 -18.31 -49.91
N LYS A 623 4.69 -17.95 -51.18
CA LYS A 623 4.56 -18.84 -52.35
C LYS A 623 5.78 -18.86 -53.26
N CYS A 624 6.99 -18.88 -52.69
CA CYS A 624 8.18 -19.28 -53.44
C CYS A 624 8.11 -20.76 -53.92
N GLU A 625 8.98 -21.11 -54.87
CA GLU A 625 8.96 -22.32 -55.70
C GLU A 625 8.54 -23.62 -54.96
N GLY A 626 7.29 -24.06 -55.18
CA GLY A 626 6.76 -25.33 -54.68
C GLY A 626 6.24 -25.33 -53.24
N GLY A 627 6.31 -24.20 -52.52
CA GLY A 627 5.77 -24.06 -51.17
C GLY A 627 4.22 -24.05 -51.11
N TYR A 628 3.67 -24.53 -49.99
CA TYR A 628 2.22 -24.53 -49.68
C TYR A 628 1.89 -23.75 -48.40
N GLU A 629 2.77 -22.83 -48.00
CA GLU A 629 2.62 -22.06 -46.76
C GLU A 629 1.53 -20.98 -46.88
N ARG A 630 1.13 -20.42 -45.72
CA ARG A 630 0.03 -19.47 -45.59
C ARG A 630 0.45 -18.31 -44.70
N LEU A 631 -0.01 -17.10 -45.02
CA LEU A 631 0.26 -15.92 -44.21
C LEU A 631 -0.57 -15.99 -42.92
N ARG A 632 0.07 -16.38 -41.81
CA ARG A 632 -0.55 -16.40 -40.47
C ARG A 632 -0.80 -15.00 -39.95
N VAL A 633 -2.07 -14.66 -39.76
CA VAL A 633 -2.55 -13.38 -39.21
C VAL A 633 -3.24 -13.63 -37.88
N GLY A 634 -2.69 -13.02 -36.82
CA GLY A 634 -3.23 -13.11 -35.46
C GLY A 634 -4.03 -11.85 -35.10
N TYR A 635 -5.31 -11.97 -34.77
CA TYR A 635 -6.16 -10.87 -34.32
C TYR A 635 -6.31 -10.92 -32.79
N VAL A 636 -5.86 -9.87 -32.09
CA VAL A 636 -5.95 -9.78 -30.62
C VAL A 636 -7.02 -8.76 -30.23
N SER A 637 -8.00 -9.17 -29.40
CA SER A 637 -9.07 -8.28 -28.95
C SER A 637 -9.70 -8.68 -27.62
N SER A 638 -10.05 -7.70 -26.77
CA SER A 638 -11.02 -7.86 -25.68
C SER A 638 -12.48 -7.81 -26.13
N ASP A 639 -12.74 -7.53 -27.40
CA ASP A 639 -14.06 -7.07 -27.87
C ASP A 639 -14.80 -8.11 -28.72
N PHE A 640 -14.33 -9.37 -28.70
CA PHE A 640 -15.00 -10.54 -29.27
C PHE A 640 -16.22 -10.94 -28.41
N GLY A 641 -17.36 -10.31 -28.68
CA GLY A 641 -18.59 -10.39 -27.89
C GLY A 641 -19.61 -9.35 -28.35
N ASN A 642 -20.57 -8.97 -27.52
CA ASN A 642 -21.58 -7.96 -27.83
C ASN A 642 -21.04 -6.51 -27.76
N HIS A 643 -19.98 -6.23 -28.53
CA HIS A 643 -19.33 -4.92 -28.63
C HIS A 643 -19.35 -4.43 -30.10
N PRO A 644 -19.43 -3.10 -30.36
CA PRO A 644 -19.44 -2.53 -31.70
C PRO A 644 -18.32 -2.95 -32.65
N LEU A 645 -17.15 -3.41 -32.14
CA LEU A 645 -16.12 -4.02 -32.97
C LEU A 645 -16.65 -5.31 -33.64
N SER A 646 -17.15 -6.26 -32.85
CA SER A 646 -17.70 -7.52 -33.35
C SER A 646 -18.95 -7.34 -34.21
N HIS A 647 -19.77 -6.32 -33.92
CA HIS A 647 -20.93 -5.94 -34.75
C HIS A 647 -20.56 -5.52 -36.18
N LEU A 648 -19.29 -5.17 -36.42
CA LEU A 648 -18.79 -4.69 -37.72
C LEU A 648 -17.78 -5.67 -38.34
N MET A 649 -16.94 -6.31 -37.51
CA MET A 649 -15.88 -7.22 -37.95
C MET A 649 -16.28 -8.70 -38.00
N GLY A 650 -17.42 -9.10 -37.44
CA GLY A 650 -17.72 -10.51 -37.12
C GLY A 650 -17.50 -11.52 -38.26
N SER A 651 -17.77 -11.13 -39.51
CA SER A 651 -17.53 -11.95 -40.70
C SER A 651 -16.07 -12.07 -41.15
N ILE A 652 -15.22 -11.07 -40.89
CA ILE A 652 -13.89 -10.92 -41.51
C ILE A 652 -13.00 -12.12 -41.24
N PHE A 653 -13.01 -12.57 -39.98
CA PHE A 653 -12.19 -13.68 -39.50
C PHE A 653 -12.47 -14.99 -40.24
N GLY A 654 -13.68 -15.18 -40.76
CA GLY A 654 -14.06 -16.31 -41.61
C GLY A 654 -14.08 -16.05 -43.12
N MET A 655 -14.08 -14.77 -43.54
CA MET A 655 -14.09 -14.36 -44.95
C MET A 655 -12.72 -14.38 -45.62
N HIS A 656 -11.64 -14.49 -44.85
CA HIS A 656 -10.28 -14.63 -45.37
C HIS A 656 -10.13 -15.84 -46.31
N ASN A 657 -9.32 -15.68 -47.35
CA ASN A 657 -9.04 -16.73 -48.31
C ASN A 657 -8.14 -17.79 -47.67
N ARG A 658 -8.75 -18.88 -47.18
CA ARG A 658 -8.05 -20.01 -46.53
C ARG A 658 -7.02 -20.74 -47.41
N LYS A 659 -6.86 -20.39 -48.70
CA LYS A 659 -5.73 -20.85 -49.55
C LYS A 659 -4.47 -19.96 -49.45
N ASN A 660 -4.59 -18.78 -48.84
CA ASN A 660 -3.57 -17.74 -48.82
C ASN A 660 -3.23 -17.30 -47.38
N VAL A 661 -4.26 -17.13 -46.53
CA VAL A 661 -4.17 -16.56 -45.18
C VAL A 661 -4.68 -17.59 -44.18
N GLU A 662 -4.02 -17.71 -43.03
CA GLU A 662 -4.39 -18.58 -41.90
C GLU A 662 -4.73 -17.69 -40.69
N VAL A 663 -5.93 -17.83 -40.14
CA VAL A 663 -6.49 -16.83 -39.21
C VAL A 663 -6.61 -17.35 -37.79
N LEU A 664 -5.95 -16.67 -36.85
CA LEU A 664 -5.97 -16.97 -35.43
C LEU A 664 -6.56 -15.77 -34.65
N CYS A 665 -7.56 -16.01 -33.81
CA CYS A 665 -8.21 -14.97 -32.99
C CYS A 665 -7.92 -15.22 -31.49
N TYR A 666 -7.30 -14.24 -30.82
CA TYR A 666 -6.93 -14.31 -29.40
C TYR A 666 -7.84 -13.40 -28.57
N ALA A 667 -8.75 -14.00 -27.79
CA ALA A 667 -9.71 -13.27 -26.97
C ALA A 667 -9.12 -12.91 -25.60
N LEU A 668 -8.93 -11.61 -25.37
CA LEU A 668 -8.50 -11.07 -24.07
C LEU A 668 -9.64 -11.04 -23.03
N SER A 669 -10.88 -11.30 -23.46
CA SER A 669 -12.09 -11.34 -22.63
C SER A 669 -12.74 -12.72 -22.64
N PRO A 670 -13.33 -13.17 -21.52
CA PRO A 670 -14.08 -14.43 -21.47
C PRO A 670 -15.33 -14.35 -22.34
N SER A 671 -15.90 -15.50 -22.71
CA SER A 671 -17.14 -15.54 -23.46
C SER A 671 -18.29 -14.88 -22.71
N ASP A 672 -18.96 -13.91 -23.33
CA ASP A 672 -20.19 -13.27 -22.84
C ASP A 672 -21.46 -14.05 -23.23
N GLY A 673 -21.31 -15.20 -23.89
CA GLY A 673 -22.41 -16.03 -24.39
C GLY A 673 -23.17 -15.45 -25.58
N SER A 674 -22.79 -14.28 -26.11
CA SER A 674 -23.51 -13.60 -27.19
C SER A 674 -23.44 -14.33 -28.54
N GLU A 675 -24.42 -14.07 -29.41
CA GLU A 675 -24.42 -14.52 -30.81
C GLU A 675 -23.12 -14.10 -31.53
N TRP A 676 -22.56 -12.94 -31.19
CA TRP A 676 -21.35 -12.38 -31.78
C TRP A 676 -20.10 -13.17 -31.39
N ARG A 677 -19.94 -13.52 -30.10
CA ARG A 677 -18.85 -14.38 -29.63
C ARG A 677 -18.94 -15.78 -30.23
N GLN A 678 -20.12 -16.40 -30.17
CA GLN A 678 -20.38 -17.73 -30.74
C GLN A 678 -20.09 -17.77 -32.25
N ARG A 679 -20.53 -16.74 -32.99
CA ARG A 679 -20.34 -16.65 -34.43
C ARG A 679 -18.88 -16.45 -34.83
N ILE A 680 -18.14 -15.58 -34.15
CA ILE A 680 -16.70 -15.40 -34.41
C ILE A 680 -15.93 -16.69 -34.09
N GLN A 681 -16.28 -17.38 -33.00
CA GLN A 681 -15.72 -18.69 -32.64
C GLN A 681 -15.99 -19.80 -33.68
N PHE A 682 -17.06 -19.68 -34.47
CA PHE A 682 -17.44 -20.66 -35.49
C PHE A 682 -16.94 -20.30 -36.91
N GLU A 683 -16.93 -19.01 -37.28
CA GLU A 683 -16.52 -18.57 -38.61
C GLU A 683 -15.00 -18.41 -38.75
N ALA A 684 -14.29 -18.01 -37.68
CA ALA A 684 -12.82 -17.99 -37.66
C ALA A 684 -12.22 -19.40 -37.81
N GLU A 685 -10.99 -19.48 -38.31
CA GLU A 685 -10.31 -20.77 -38.51
C GLU A 685 -9.73 -21.32 -37.20
N HIS A 686 -9.11 -20.46 -36.39
CA HIS A 686 -8.73 -20.75 -35.01
C HIS A 686 -9.20 -19.62 -34.09
N PHE A 687 -9.73 -19.98 -32.93
CA PHE A 687 -10.12 -19.05 -31.87
C PHE A 687 -9.62 -19.57 -30.52
N VAL A 688 -8.89 -18.74 -29.78
CA VAL A 688 -8.29 -19.08 -28.49
C VAL A 688 -8.79 -18.09 -27.44
N ASP A 689 -9.39 -18.60 -26.36
CA ASP A 689 -9.71 -17.81 -25.18
C ASP A 689 -8.48 -17.71 -24.29
N VAL A 690 -7.86 -16.51 -24.26
CA VAL A 690 -6.64 -16.23 -23.49
C VAL A 690 -6.91 -15.29 -22.32
N SER A 691 -8.18 -15.04 -22.00
CA SER A 691 -8.60 -14.08 -20.98
C SER A 691 -8.08 -14.39 -19.57
N ALA A 692 -7.89 -15.67 -19.25
CA ALA A 692 -7.33 -16.15 -17.99
C ALA A 692 -5.78 -16.21 -17.94
N MET A 693 -5.07 -15.88 -19.04
CA MET A 693 -3.62 -16.00 -19.13
C MET A 693 -2.90 -14.67 -18.82
N SER A 694 -1.70 -14.74 -18.24
CA SER A 694 -0.81 -13.58 -18.08
C SER A 694 -0.17 -13.18 -19.42
N SER A 695 0.22 -11.91 -19.57
CA SER A 695 0.54 -11.33 -20.88
C SER A 695 1.78 -11.94 -21.53
N ASP A 696 2.73 -12.43 -20.72
CA ASP A 696 3.91 -13.16 -21.17
C ASP A 696 3.57 -14.54 -21.74
N HIS A 697 2.59 -15.26 -21.19
CA HIS A 697 2.11 -16.52 -21.73
C HIS A 697 1.39 -16.32 -23.07
N ILE A 698 0.63 -15.23 -23.20
CA ILE A 698 -0.03 -14.87 -24.48
C ILE A 698 1.01 -14.52 -25.54
N ALA A 699 2.05 -13.74 -25.20
CA ALA A 699 3.15 -13.43 -26.13
C ALA A 699 3.92 -14.70 -26.55
N LYS A 700 4.24 -15.61 -25.61
CA LYS A 700 4.86 -16.91 -25.93
C LYS A 700 4.00 -17.76 -26.86
N MET A 701 2.68 -17.83 -26.62
CA MET A 701 1.73 -18.55 -27.47
C MET A 701 1.70 -17.97 -28.89
N ILE A 702 1.52 -16.65 -29.04
CA ILE A 702 1.52 -15.97 -30.34
C ILE A 702 2.81 -16.24 -31.14
N ASN A 703 3.95 -16.30 -30.45
CA ASN A 703 5.22 -16.63 -31.10
C ASN A 703 5.33 -18.12 -31.48
N GLN A 704 4.88 -19.03 -30.61
CA GLN A 704 4.82 -20.49 -30.89
C GLN A 704 3.87 -20.83 -32.04
N ASP A 705 2.77 -20.09 -32.18
CA ASP A 705 1.85 -20.18 -33.31
C ASP A 705 2.45 -19.65 -34.62
N ASN A 706 3.66 -19.06 -34.60
CA ASN A 706 4.36 -18.52 -35.76
C ASN A 706 3.53 -17.46 -36.51
N ILE A 707 2.93 -16.52 -35.77
CA ILE A 707 2.21 -15.37 -36.36
C ILE A 707 3.20 -14.46 -37.11
N HIS A 708 2.91 -14.19 -38.38
CA HIS A 708 3.70 -13.26 -39.20
C HIS A 708 3.23 -11.81 -39.00
N ILE A 709 1.91 -11.60 -38.92
CA ILE A 709 1.28 -10.28 -38.75
C ILE A 709 0.33 -10.34 -37.56
N LEU A 710 0.63 -9.57 -36.51
CA LEU A 710 -0.21 -9.46 -35.31
C LEU A 710 -1.01 -8.16 -35.31
N VAL A 711 -2.33 -8.26 -35.22
CA VAL A 711 -3.27 -7.15 -35.38
C VAL A 711 -3.87 -6.78 -34.04
N ASN A 712 -3.60 -5.56 -33.60
CA ASN A 712 -4.17 -4.94 -32.41
C ASN A 712 -5.54 -4.35 -32.75
N LEU A 713 -6.61 -4.99 -32.28
CA LEU A 713 -7.99 -4.53 -32.45
C LEU A 713 -8.53 -3.75 -31.25
N ASN A 714 -7.65 -3.19 -30.41
CA ASN A 714 -8.02 -2.45 -29.20
C ASN A 714 -7.43 -1.04 -29.13
N GLY A 715 -6.15 -0.86 -29.45
CA GLY A 715 -5.39 0.35 -29.11
C GLY A 715 -5.56 0.71 -27.62
N TYR A 716 -5.99 1.93 -27.31
CA TYR A 716 -6.18 2.39 -25.92
C TYR A 716 -7.63 2.32 -25.43
N THR A 717 -8.29 1.18 -25.63
CA THR A 717 -9.66 0.91 -25.13
C THR A 717 -9.67 0.05 -23.86
N LYS A 718 -10.83 -0.03 -23.17
CA LYS A 718 -10.99 -0.87 -21.98
C LYS A 718 -10.81 -2.35 -22.35
N GLY A 719 -9.89 -3.04 -21.68
CA GLY A 719 -9.56 -4.45 -21.95
C GLY A 719 -8.31 -4.64 -22.81
N ALA A 720 -7.75 -3.57 -23.37
CA ALA A 720 -6.48 -3.60 -24.10
C ALA A 720 -5.32 -4.09 -23.23
N ARG A 721 -4.44 -4.92 -23.82
CA ARG A 721 -3.23 -5.48 -23.19
C ARG A 721 -2.02 -5.23 -24.09
N ASN A 722 -1.71 -3.94 -24.29
CA ASN A 722 -0.72 -3.47 -25.26
C ASN A 722 0.73 -3.87 -24.90
N GLU A 723 0.98 -4.29 -23.66
CA GLU A 723 2.24 -4.90 -23.25
C GLU A 723 2.53 -6.23 -23.97
N ILE A 724 1.51 -6.95 -24.46
CA ILE A 724 1.69 -8.13 -25.33
C ILE A 724 2.42 -7.72 -26.62
N PHE A 725 1.98 -6.63 -27.24
CA PHE A 725 2.61 -6.07 -28.43
C PHE A 725 3.97 -5.44 -28.13
N ALA A 726 4.15 -4.85 -26.95
CA ALA A 726 5.43 -4.30 -26.52
C ALA A 726 6.50 -5.38 -26.25
N MET A 727 6.12 -6.65 -26.12
CA MET A 727 7.04 -7.81 -26.11
C MET A 727 7.38 -8.34 -27.52
N GLN A 728 6.78 -7.80 -28.58
CA GLN A 728 7.07 -8.11 -30.00
C GLN A 728 7.13 -9.61 -30.36
N PRO A 729 6.09 -10.42 -30.07
CA PRO A 729 6.07 -11.86 -30.38
C PRO A 729 5.95 -12.19 -31.88
N ALA A 730 5.59 -11.21 -32.72
CA ALA A 730 5.49 -11.32 -34.17
C ALA A 730 6.39 -10.27 -34.87
N PRO A 731 6.90 -10.55 -36.09
CA PRO A 731 7.82 -9.67 -36.82
C PRO A 731 7.15 -8.42 -37.43
N ILE A 732 5.83 -8.42 -37.58
CA ILE A 732 5.05 -7.27 -38.05
C ILE A 732 3.84 -7.09 -37.13
N GLN A 733 3.63 -5.88 -36.63
CA GLN A 733 2.50 -5.56 -35.75
C GLN A 733 1.68 -4.36 -36.29
N VAL A 734 0.36 -4.48 -36.25
CA VAL A 734 -0.56 -3.60 -36.98
C VAL A 734 -1.67 -3.09 -36.05
N SER A 735 -1.87 -1.77 -35.99
CA SER A 735 -3.07 -1.17 -35.38
C SER A 735 -4.23 -1.17 -36.37
N TYR A 736 -5.41 -1.64 -35.96
CA TYR A 736 -6.61 -1.52 -36.76
C TYR A 736 -7.90 -1.35 -35.94
N MET A 737 -8.76 -0.43 -36.41
CA MET A 737 -10.18 -0.25 -36.07
C MET A 737 -10.58 0.07 -34.62
N GLY A 738 -10.14 -0.69 -33.61
CA GLY A 738 -10.61 -0.56 -32.23
C GLY A 738 -10.32 0.80 -31.57
N PHE A 739 -9.29 1.50 -32.08
CA PHE A 739 -8.90 2.83 -31.62
C PHE A 739 -8.75 3.80 -32.81
N PRO A 740 -9.54 4.89 -32.88
CA PRO A 740 -9.49 5.85 -33.99
C PRO A 740 -8.40 6.91 -33.76
N GLY A 741 -7.14 6.47 -33.67
CA GLY A 741 -5.96 7.33 -33.53
C GLY A 741 -4.64 6.54 -33.53
N THR A 742 -3.53 7.27 -33.41
CA THR A 742 -2.18 6.71 -33.26
C THR A 742 -2.00 6.00 -31.92
N THR A 743 -1.40 4.81 -31.93
CA THR A 743 -0.91 4.12 -30.73
C THR A 743 0.30 4.81 -30.12
N GLY A 744 1.01 5.67 -30.87
CA GLY A 744 2.25 6.31 -30.43
C GLY A 744 3.41 5.33 -30.19
N ALA A 745 3.21 4.05 -30.48
CA ALA A 745 4.16 2.98 -30.19
C ALA A 745 5.22 2.87 -31.27
N THR A 746 6.45 2.59 -30.84
CA THR A 746 7.58 2.22 -31.72
C THR A 746 7.56 0.72 -32.09
N TYR A 747 6.74 -0.07 -31.40
CA TYR A 747 6.56 -1.51 -31.62
C TYR A 747 5.32 -1.85 -32.45
N ILE A 748 4.59 -0.86 -32.98
CA ILE A 748 3.50 -1.06 -33.95
C ILE A 748 3.95 -0.43 -35.27
N ASP A 749 4.12 -1.26 -36.29
CA ASP A 749 4.72 -0.89 -37.58
C ASP A 749 3.73 -0.12 -38.46
N TYR A 750 2.48 -0.57 -38.50
CA TYR A 750 1.47 -0.09 -39.46
C TYR A 750 0.14 0.29 -38.80
N LEU A 751 -0.55 1.28 -39.38
CA LEU A 751 -1.93 1.63 -39.08
C LEU A 751 -2.76 1.48 -40.35
N VAL A 752 -3.76 0.59 -40.33
CA VAL A 752 -4.68 0.42 -41.45
C VAL A 752 -5.74 1.53 -41.40
N THR A 753 -5.73 2.37 -42.45
CA THR A 753 -6.51 3.61 -42.56
C THR A 753 -6.91 3.86 -44.03
N ASP A 754 -7.32 5.06 -44.40
CA ASP A 754 -7.57 5.48 -45.78
C ASP A 754 -7.11 6.94 -46.03
N GLU A 755 -7.03 7.32 -47.30
CA GLU A 755 -6.54 8.64 -47.74
C GLU A 755 -7.33 9.81 -47.16
N PHE A 756 -8.64 9.63 -46.91
CA PHE A 756 -9.48 10.70 -46.42
C PHE A 756 -9.33 10.87 -44.92
N VAL A 757 -9.29 9.76 -44.17
CA VAL A 757 -9.17 9.73 -42.70
C VAL A 757 -7.76 10.11 -42.23
N SER A 758 -6.72 9.66 -42.95
CA SER A 758 -5.32 9.91 -42.61
C SER A 758 -4.52 10.30 -43.88
N PRO A 759 -4.74 11.49 -44.47
CA PRO A 759 -4.01 11.91 -45.66
C PRO A 759 -2.50 11.97 -45.40
N LEU A 760 -1.69 11.62 -46.42
CA LEU A 760 -0.22 11.50 -46.25
C LEU A 760 0.47 12.79 -45.78
N GLY A 761 -0.09 13.97 -46.05
CA GLY A 761 0.42 15.24 -45.49
C GLY A 761 0.34 15.31 -43.96
N SER A 762 -0.64 14.64 -43.37
CA SER A 762 -0.83 14.52 -41.92
C SER A 762 -0.09 13.32 -41.32
N ALA A 763 0.72 12.57 -42.08
CA ALA A 763 1.41 11.37 -41.59
C ALA A 763 2.35 11.62 -40.39
N HIS A 764 2.71 12.88 -40.12
CA HIS A 764 3.54 13.27 -38.98
C HIS A 764 2.85 13.17 -37.61
N ILE A 765 1.50 13.11 -37.55
CA ILE A 765 0.73 12.96 -36.30
C ILE A 765 0.55 11.48 -35.88
N TYR A 766 1.16 10.54 -36.60
CA TYR A 766 1.10 9.09 -36.35
C TYR A 766 2.51 8.53 -36.11
N SER A 767 2.66 7.51 -35.25
CA SER A 767 3.95 6.80 -35.12
C SER A 767 4.08 5.71 -36.19
N GLU A 768 2.95 5.07 -36.49
CA GLU A 768 2.82 3.97 -37.43
C GLU A 768 2.96 4.41 -38.89
N LYS A 769 3.14 3.43 -39.78
CA LYS A 769 3.07 3.64 -41.22
C LYS A 769 1.67 3.41 -41.73
N LEU A 770 1.13 4.44 -42.37
CA LEU A 770 -0.23 4.48 -42.85
C LEU A 770 -0.37 3.54 -44.06
N VAL A 771 -1.33 2.63 -43.97
CA VAL A 771 -1.69 1.69 -45.04
C VAL A 771 -3.09 2.02 -45.49
N HIS A 772 -3.19 2.65 -46.66
CA HIS A 772 -4.45 3.23 -47.12
C HIS A 772 -5.22 2.18 -47.92
N LEU A 773 -6.38 1.77 -47.43
CA LEU A 773 -7.32 0.95 -48.20
C LEU A 773 -8.04 1.80 -49.27
N PRO A 774 -8.51 1.21 -50.38
CA PRO A 774 -8.82 1.99 -51.59
C PRO A 774 -10.07 2.88 -51.51
N HIS A 775 -10.99 2.61 -50.56
CA HIS A 775 -12.31 3.26 -50.48
C HIS A 775 -12.64 3.76 -49.06
N CYS A 776 -12.47 2.90 -48.06
CA CYS A 776 -12.69 3.20 -46.65
C CYS A 776 -11.89 2.22 -45.79
N TYR A 777 -11.30 2.69 -44.70
CA TYR A 777 -10.69 1.82 -43.71
C TYR A 777 -11.72 1.09 -42.83
N PHE A 778 -12.91 1.67 -42.69
CA PHE A 778 -13.94 1.25 -41.75
C PHE A 778 -14.82 0.15 -42.37
N VAL A 779 -14.56 -1.09 -41.97
CA VAL A 779 -15.30 -2.28 -42.41
C VAL A 779 -16.64 -2.43 -41.69
N ASN A 780 -17.59 -3.10 -42.34
CA ASN A 780 -18.94 -3.32 -41.86
C ASN A 780 -19.39 -4.73 -42.23
N ASP A 781 -20.27 -5.34 -41.43
CA ASP A 781 -20.75 -6.71 -41.69
C ASP A 781 -21.92 -6.73 -42.70
N TYR A 782 -21.84 -7.62 -43.69
CA TYR A 782 -22.79 -7.77 -44.79
C TYR A 782 -24.12 -8.44 -44.39
N LYS A 783 -24.17 -9.21 -43.30
CA LYS A 783 -25.36 -10.02 -42.91
C LYS A 783 -26.47 -9.23 -42.18
N GLN A 784 -26.58 -7.92 -42.40
CA GLN A 784 -27.53 -7.06 -41.68
C GLN A 784 -28.97 -7.08 -42.28
N ASP A 785 -29.61 -8.26 -42.31
CA ASP A 785 -31.03 -8.44 -42.72
C ASP A 785 -32.00 -7.93 -41.64
N VAL A 786 -31.96 -6.62 -41.43
CA VAL A 786 -32.60 -5.92 -40.32
C VAL A 786 -33.82 -5.12 -40.79
N LEU A 787 -33.84 -4.73 -42.07
CA LEU A 787 -34.78 -3.79 -42.69
C LEU A 787 -35.96 -4.49 -43.40
N ASN A 788 -36.45 -5.58 -42.83
CA ASN A 788 -37.52 -6.41 -43.40
C ASN A 788 -38.83 -5.60 -43.56
N PRO A 789 -39.40 -5.46 -44.77
CA PRO A 789 -40.60 -4.64 -45.01
C PRO A 789 -41.87 -5.06 -44.26
N LYS A 790 -41.92 -6.27 -43.69
CA LYS A 790 -43.12 -6.81 -43.02
C LYS A 790 -43.34 -6.29 -41.59
N CYS A 791 -42.35 -5.64 -40.97
CA CYS A 791 -42.44 -5.07 -39.63
C CYS A 791 -41.92 -3.63 -39.63
N GLN A 792 -42.69 -2.73 -40.26
CA GLN A 792 -42.40 -1.30 -40.21
C GLN A 792 -42.87 -0.72 -38.87
N HIS A 793 -41.92 -0.28 -38.05
CA HIS A 793 -42.18 0.58 -36.91
C HIS A 793 -42.65 1.96 -37.40
N LYS A 794 -43.32 2.70 -36.52
CA LYS A 794 -43.78 4.08 -36.73
C LYS A 794 -43.02 5.05 -35.85
N ARG A 795 -43.13 6.35 -36.12
CA ARG A 795 -42.55 7.39 -35.25
C ARG A 795 -43.26 7.40 -33.89
N SER A 796 -44.56 7.14 -33.87
CA SER A 796 -45.34 6.92 -32.64
C SER A 796 -44.69 5.95 -31.64
N ASP A 797 -44.05 4.89 -32.13
CA ASP A 797 -43.52 3.79 -31.31
C ASP A 797 -42.34 4.22 -30.43
N TYR A 798 -41.69 5.33 -30.79
CA TYR A 798 -40.58 5.95 -30.06
C TYR A 798 -40.93 7.34 -29.49
N GLY A 799 -42.22 7.70 -29.46
CA GLY A 799 -42.68 9.01 -29.00
C GLY A 799 -42.33 10.17 -29.95
N LEU A 800 -42.06 9.89 -31.23
CA LEU A 800 -41.76 10.89 -32.24
C LEU A 800 -43.03 11.39 -32.96
N PRO A 801 -43.10 12.68 -33.35
CA PRO A 801 -44.18 13.22 -34.17
C PRO A 801 -44.10 12.77 -35.63
N GLU A 802 -45.23 12.35 -36.20
CA GLU A 802 -45.34 11.89 -37.59
C GLU A 802 -45.24 13.04 -38.62
N ASP A 803 -45.56 14.27 -38.23
CA ASP A 803 -45.74 15.44 -39.13
C ASP A 803 -44.54 16.39 -39.20
N LYS A 804 -43.66 16.38 -38.19
CA LYS A 804 -42.42 17.18 -38.15
C LYS A 804 -41.30 16.57 -38.98
N PHE A 805 -40.32 17.40 -39.33
CA PHE A 805 -39.02 16.93 -39.78
C PHE A 805 -38.19 16.41 -38.59
N VAL A 806 -37.59 15.22 -38.70
CA VAL A 806 -36.80 14.61 -37.62
C VAL A 806 -35.32 14.59 -37.98
N PHE A 807 -34.57 15.51 -37.38
CA PHE A 807 -33.11 15.41 -37.29
C PHE A 807 -32.74 14.35 -36.25
N ALA A 808 -31.64 13.63 -36.43
CA ALA A 808 -31.17 12.63 -35.45
C ALA A 808 -29.66 12.71 -35.18
N CYS A 809 -29.27 12.43 -33.94
CA CYS A 809 -27.88 12.13 -33.59
C CYS A 809 -27.83 11.05 -32.48
N PHE A 810 -27.47 9.82 -32.85
CA PHE A 810 -27.38 8.69 -31.92
C PHE A 810 -25.97 8.46 -31.36
N ASN A 811 -25.08 9.44 -31.51
CA ASN A 811 -23.78 9.43 -30.83
C ASN A 811 -23.99 9.57 -29.30
N GLN A 812 -23.07 8.99 -28.51
CA GLN A 812 -23.03 9.21 -27.06
C GLN A 812 -22.70 10.68 -26.76
N LEU A 813 -23.29 11.24 -25.70
CA LEU A 813 -23.32 12.68 -25.45
C LEU A 813 -21.94 13.31 -25.26
N TYR A 814 -20.93 12.53 -24.84
CA TYR A 814 -19.53 12.99 -24.73
C TYR A 814 -18.92 13.50 -26.04
N LYS A 815 -19.51 13.17 -27.19
CA LYS A 815 -19.07 13.65 -28.52
C LYS A 815 -19.62 15.04 -28.88
N MET A 816 -20.55 15.58 -28.10
CA MET A 816 -21.19 16.88 -28.33
C MET A 816 -20.50 17.98 -27.51
N ASP A 817 -20.48 19.18 -28.05
CA ASP A 817 -19.90 20.38 -27.44
C ASP A 817 -20.82 21.60 -27.64
N PRO A 818 -20.52 22.76 -27.00
CA PRO A 818 -21.34 23.96 -27.12
C PRO A 818 -21.54 24.46 -28.56
N GLU A 819 -20.54 24.36 -29.44
CA GLU A 819 -20.60 24.91 -30.80
C GLU A 819 -21.55 24.09 -31.68
N ILE A 820 -21.39 22.76 -31.71
CA ILE A 820 -22.26 21.90 -32.52
C ILE A 820 -23.71 21.91 -32.02
N PHE A 821 -23.92 21.87 -30.70
CA PHE A 821 -25.28 21.89 -30.14
C PHE A 821 -25.95 23.26 -30.32
N SER A 822 -25.21 24.37 -30.23
CA SER A 822 -25.70 25.70 -30.60
C SER A 822 -26.04 25.78 -32.09
N THR A 823 -25.26 25.14 -32.96
CA THR A 823 -25.53 25.07 -34.39
C THR A 823 -26.82 24.30 -34.68
N TRP A 824 -27.03 23.16 -34.03
CA TRP A 824 -28.31 22.45 -34.08
C TRP A 824 -29.48 23.29 -33.55
N CYS A 825 -29.27 24.09 -32.51
CA CYS A 825 -30.29 25.04 -32.04
C CYS A 825 -30.63 26.12 -33.08
N ARG A 826 -29.69 26.56 -33.91
CA ARG A 826 -29.96 27.48 -35.04
C ARG A 826 -30.68 26.77 -36.19
N ILE A 827 -30.34 25.52 -36.51
CA ILE A 827 -31.07 24.69 -37.48
C ILE A 827 -32.55 24.55 -37.06
N LEU A 828 -32.82 24.18 -35.81
CA LEU A 828 -34.20 23.99 -35.29
C LEU A 828 -35.03 25.29 -35.28
N LYS A 829 -34.39 26.46 -35.11
CA LYS A 829 -35.05 27.77 -35.28
C LYS A 829 -35.39 28.08 -36.75
N ARG A 830 -34.49 27.72 -37.67
CA ARG A 830 -34.65 27.92 -39.12
C ARG A 830 -35.62 26.93 -39.77
N VAL A 831 -35.91 25.81 -39.09
CA VAL A 831 -36.86 24.78 -39.50
C VAL A 831 -37.87 24.54 -38.36
N PRO A 832 -38.79 25.48 -38.07
CA PRO A 832 -39.59 25.44 -36.83
C PRO A 832 -40.48 24.19 -36.70
N ASN A 833 -40.96 23.62 -37.81
CA ASN A 833 -41.67 22.34 -37.80
C ASN A 833 -40.71 21.13 -37.81
N SER A 834 -39.77 21.10 -36.87
CA SER A 834 -38.81 20.01 -36.71
C SER A 834 -38.54 19.64 -35.26
N ALA A 835 -37.96 18.46 -35.05
CA ALA A 835 -37.39 18.01 -33.80
C ALA A 835 -36.03 17.35 -34.04
N LEU A 836 -35.19 17.36 -33.00
CA LEU A 836 -33.89 16.69 -32.93
C LEU A 836 -33.98 15.51 -31.96
N TRP A 837 -33.60 14.33 -32.45
CA TRP A 837 -33.71 13.06 -31.74
C TRP A 837 -32.33 12.54 -31.29
N LEU A 838 -32.13 12.43 -29.97
CA LEU A 838 -30.82 12.21 -29.35
C LEU A 838 -30.75 10.91 -28.54
N LEU A 839 -29.55 10.33 -28.44
CA LEU A 839 -29.29 9.20 -27.55
C LEU A 839 -29.22 9.65 -26.09
N ARG A 840 -30.02 9.03 -25.21
CA ARG A 840 -30.03 9.25 -23.77
C ARG A 840 -28.90 8.51 -23.05
N PHE A 841 -27.65 8.82 -23.38
CA PHE A 841 -26.50 8.14 -22.78
C PHE A 841 -25.30 9.08 -22.52
N PRO A 842 -24.98 9.38 -21.25
CA PRO A 842 -25.70 9.04 -20.01
C PRO A 842 -26.99 9.86 -19.82
N ALA A 843 -27.98 9.31 -19.10
CA ALA A 843 -29.27 9.99 -18.88
C ALA A 843 -29.17 11.34 -18.16
N ALA A 844 -28.12 11.56 -17.35
CA ALA A 844 -27.85 12.84 -16.68
C ALA A 844 -27.65 14.03 -17.64
N GLY A 845 -27.30 13.76 -18.91
CA GLY A 845 -27.14 14.80 -19.93
C GLY A 845 -28.45 15.30 -20.55
N GLU A 846 -29.54 14.50 -20.54
CA GLU A 846 -30.83 14.92 -21.11
C GLU A 846 -31.31 16.24 -20.49
N ARG A 847 -31.26 16.34 -19.16
CA ARG A 847 -31.70 17.52 -18.41
C ARG A 847 -30.88 18.78 -18.77
N ARG A 848 -29.56 18.65 -18.92
CA ARG A 848 -28.67 19.76 -19.26
C ARG A 848 -28.88 20.24 -20.70
N LEU A 849 -28.97 19.32 -21.66
CA LEU A 849 -29.24 19.65 -23.07
C LEU A 849 -30.64 20.25 -23.28
N ARG A 850 -31.67 19.76 -22.56
CA ARG A 850 -33.00 20.39 -22.56
C ARG A 850 -32.97 21.81 -21.98
N ALA A 851 -32.26 22.04 -20.87
CA ALA A 851 -32.12 23.37 -20.28
C ALA A 851 -31.36 24.33 -21.22
N TYR A 852 -30.29 23.87 -21.86
CA TYR A 852 -29.53 24.66 -22.83
C TYR A 852 -30.38 25.01 -24.07
N ALA A 853 -31.13 24.05 -24.61
CA ALA A 853 -32.06 24.27 -25.72
C ALA A 853 -33.18 25.28 -25.36
N ALA A 854 -33.73 25.20 -24.15
CA ALA A 854 -34.73 26.13 -23.65
C ALA A 854 -34.15 27.55 -23.42
N ALA A 855 -32.93 27.67 -22.90
CA ALA A 855 -32.21 28.94 -22.80
C ALA A 855 -31.89 29.54 -24.17
N GLN A 856 -31.69 28.69 -25.19
CA GLN A 856 -31.62 29.11 -26.60
C GLN A 856 -32.99 29.45 -27.21
N GLY A 857 -34.11 29.25 -26.51
CA GLY A 857 -35.46 29.58 -26.99
C GLY A 857 -36.13 28.53 -27.88
N LEU A 858 -35.70 27.27 -27.81
CA LEU A 858 -36.41 26.14 -28.44
C LEU A 858 -37.57 25.64 -27.58
N GLN A 859 -38.58 25.04 -28.22
CA GLN A 859 -39.69 24.42 -27.51
C GLN A 859 -39.34 23.00 -27.01
N PRO A 860 -39.90 22.53 -25.88
CA PRO A 860 -39.53 21.24 -25.27
C PRO A 860 -39.77 20.02 -26.19
N ASP A 861 -40.71 20.12 -27.11
CA ASP A 861 -41.11 19.12 -28.11
C ASP A 861 -40.30 19.20 -29.42
N GLN A 862 -39.26 20.04 -29.46
CA GLN A 862 -38.21 20.03 -30.50
C GLN A 862 -36.97 19.23 -30.09
N ILE A 863 -36.86 18.82 -28.82
CA ILE A 863 -35.76 17.98 -28.32
C ILE A 863 -36.33 16.68 -27.78
N ILE A 864 -36.03 15.56 -28.43
CA ILE A 864 -36.57 14.24 -28.09
C ILE A 864 -35.40 13.30 -27.81
N PHE A 865 -35.54 12.44 -26.81
CA PHE A 865 -34.51 11.48 -26.40
C PHE A 865 -35.00 10.03 -26.57
N THR A 866 -34.06 9.12 -26.83
CA THR A 866 -34.31 7.68 -26.86
C THR A 866 -33.16 6.92 -26.22
N ASP A 867 -33.47 5.79 -25.58
CA ASP A 867 -32.48 4.98 -24.87
C ASP A 867 -31.51 4.23 -25.80
N VAL A 868 -30.51 3.59 -25.20
CA VAL A 868 -29.65 2.62 -25.90
C VAL A 868 -30.52 1.44 -26.33
N ALA A 869 -30.45 1.09 -27.62
CA ALA A 869 -31.16 -0.04 -28.20
C ALA A 869 -30.18 -1.11 -28.70
N MET A 870 -30.65 -2.36 -28.81
CA MET A 870 -29.88 -3.45 -29.42
C MET A 870 -29.58 -3.12 -30.91
N LYS A 871 -28.48 -3.66 -31.45
CA LYS A 871 -27.94 -3.36 -32.80
C LYS A 871 -29.03 -3.30 -33.88
N ASN A 872 -29.86 -4.33 -33.98
CA ASN A 872 -30.90 -4.43 -35.01
C ASN A 872 -32.00 -3.36 -34.83
N GLU A 873 -32.37 -3.05 -33.60
CA GLU A 873 -33.38 -2.02 -33.29
C GLU A 873 -32.82 -0.60 -33.52
N HIS A 874 -31.53 -0.39 -33.21
CA HIS A 874 -30.84 0.86 -33.52
C HIS A 874 -30.85 1.15 -35.03
N ILE A 875 -30.58 0.16 -35.87
CA ILE A 875 -30.65 0.28 -37.33
C ILE A 875 -32.10 0.53 -37.80
N ARG A 876 -33.09 -0.24 -37.32
CA ARG A 876 -34.51 -0.06 -37.70
C ARG A 876 -35.02 1.33 -37.38
N ARG A 877 -34.86 1.78 -36.14
CA ARG A 877 -35.37 3.09 -35.70
C ARG A 877 -34.70 4.25 -36.43
N SER A 878 -33.46 4.07 -36.89
CA SER A 878 -32.74 5.08 -37.68
C SER A 878 -33.40 5.38 -39.02
N ALA A 879 -34.15 4.43 -39.60
CA ALA A 879 -34.90 4.66 -40.84
C ALA A 879 -36.15 5.56 -40.67
N LEU A 880 -36.49 5.96 -39.44
CA LEU A 880 -37.63 6.84 -39.13
C LEU A 880 -37.26 8.33 -39.09
N ALA A 881 -35.97 8.66 -38.97
CA ALA A 881 -35.47 10.02 -39.06
C ALA A 881 -35.36 10.48 -40.53
N ASP A 882 -35.27 11.80 -40.73
CA ASP A 882 -35.14 12.42 -42.06
C ASP A 882 -33.67 12.76 -42.40
N LEU A 883 -32.88 13.24 -41.43
CA LEU A 883 -31.47 13.60 -41.61
C LEU A 883 -30.64 13.36 -40.34
N PHE A 884 -29.48 12.71 -40.46
CA PHE A 884 -28.51 12.59 -39.36
C PHE A 884 -27.58 13.81 -39.30
N LEU A 885 -27.35 14.32 -38.09
CA LEU A 885 -26.45 15.43 -37.81
C LEU A 885 -25.24 14.90 -37.04
N ASP A 886 -24.06 14.90 -37.68
CA ASP A 886 -22.83 14.35 -37.08
C ASP A 886 -22.09 15.35 -36.18
N THR A 887 -21.29 14.85 -35.26
CA THR A 887 -20.49 15.62 -34.28
C THR A 887 -19.05 15.82 -34.78
N PRO A 888 -18.58 17.06 -35.05
CA PRO A 888 -17.26 17.28 -35.64
C PRO A 888 -16.06 16.86 -34.77
N LEU A 889 -16.09 17.19 -33.46
CA LEU A 889 -14.99 16.86 -32.53
C LEU A 889 -14.78 15.36 -32.30
N CYS A 890 -15.77 14.52 -32.62
CA CYS A 890 -15.63 13.07 -32.72
C CYS A 890 -16.81 12.52 -33.54
N ASN A 891 -16.57 12.08 -34.77
CA ASN A 891 -17.62 11.68 -35.70
C ASN A 891 -18.40 10.44 -35.23
N ALA A 892 -19.55 10.21 -35.84
CA ALA A 892 -20.24 8.92 -35.89
C ALA A 892 -19.34 7.89 -36.60
N HIS A 893 -18.98 6.82 -35.90
CA HIS A 893 -18.16 5.72 -36.42
C HIS A 893 -19.09 4.54 -36.75
N THR A 894 -19.23 3.56 -35.86
CA THR A 894 -20.27 2.49 -35.95
C THR A 894 -21.66 3.08 -36.21
N THR A 895 -22.05 4.10 -35.44
CA THR A 895 -23.33 4.82 -35.62
C THR A 895 -23.45 5.44 -37.01
N GLY A 896 -22.35 5.91 -37.60
CA GLY A 896 -22.32 6.51 -38.93
C GLY A 896 -22.58 5.49 -40.02
N THR A 897 -22.07 4.27 -39.88
CA THR A 897 -22.43 3.20 -40.81
C THR A 897 -23.86 2.70 -40.59
N ASP A 898 -24.28 2.53 -39.33
CA ASP A 898 -25.59 1.95 -39.01
C ASP A 898 -26.75 2.79 -39.56
N ILE A 899 -26.61 4.13 -39.53
CA ILE A 899 -27.58 5.05 -40.13
C ILE A 899 -27.49 5.08 -41.67
N LEU A 900 -26.29 4.98 -42.26
CA LEU A 900 -26.14 4.88 -43.71
C LEU A 900 -26.71 3.55 -44.25
N TRP A 901 -26.58 2.46 -43.49
CA TRP A 901 -27.22 1.18 -43.79
C TRP A 901 -28.74 1.28 -43.68
N ALA A 902 -29.29 1.92 -42.64
CA ALA A 902 -30.72 2.25 -42.55
C ALA A 902 -31.21 3.09 -43.76
N GLY A 903 -30.30 3.81 -44.42
CA GLY A 903 -30.57 4.68 -45.56
C GLY A 903 -30.98 6.09 -45.13
N LEU A 904 -30.49 6.54 -43.98
CA LEU A 904 -30.60 7.89 -43.45
C LEU A 904 -29.39 8.72 -43.94
N PRO A 905 -29.56 9.79 -44.72
CA PRO A 905 -28.45 10.67 -45.09
C PRO A 905 -27.84 11.38 -43.87
N MET A 906 -26.57 11.76 -43.95
CA MET A 906 -25.81 12.37 -42.86
C MET A 906 -25.13 13.66 -43.31
N ILE A 907 -25.09 14.68 -42.45
CA ILE A 907 -24.21 15.85 -42.63
C ILE A 907 -23.04 15.77 -41.67
N THR A 908 -21.81 15.83 -42.19
CA THR A 908 -20.56 15.77 -41.41
C THR A 908 -19.51 16.78 -41.86
N LEU A 909 -18.78 17.32 -40.87
CA LEU A 909 -17.71 18.30 -41.02
C LEU A 909 -16.38 17.65 -40.60
N PRO A 910 -15.47 17.34 -41.54
CA PRO A 910 -14.19 16.74 -41.23
C PRO A 910 -13.21 17.76 -40.66
N LEU A 911 -12.61 17.47 -39.50
CA LEU A 911 -11.53 18.29 -38.92
C LEU A 911 -10.17 17.60 -39.15
N GLU A 912 -9.18 17.80 -38.28
CA GLU A 912 -7.78 17.36 -38.50
C GLU A 912 -7.50 15.92 -38.05
N LYS A 913 -8.02 15.52 -36.88
CA LYS A 913 -7.70 14.24 -36.22
C LYS A 913 -8.45 13.06 -36.86
N MET A 914 -7.86 11.87 -36.85
CA MET A 914 -8.47 10.62 -37.36
C MET A 914 -9.95 10.45 -36.97
N ALA A 915 -10.26 10.52 -35.67
CA ALA A 915 -11.62 10.39 -35.13
C ALA A 915 -12.63 11.46 -35.59
N THR A 916 -12.15 12.58 -36.15
CA THR A 916 -12.95 13.70 -36.68
C THR A 916 -13.15 13.65 -38.19
N ARG A 917 -12.66 12.59 -38.86
CA ARG A 917 -12.70 12.43 -40.33
C ARG A 917 -13.39 11.15 -40.80
N VAL A 918 -13.65 10.19 -39.89
CA VAL A 918 -14.25 8.87 -40.20
C VAL A 918 -15.57 8.99 -40.96
N ALA A 919 -16.50 9.84 -40.50
CA ALA A 919 -17.82 9.93 -41.14
C ALA A 919 -17.75 10.44 -42.59
N GLY A 920 -16.79 11.32 -42.91
CA GLY A 920 -16.56 11.74 -44.29
C GLY A 920 -16.07 10.59 -45.19
N SER A 921 -15.23 9.69 -44.67
CA SER A 921 -14.83 8.47 -45.40
C SER A 921 -16.00 7.50 -45.59
N LEU A 922 -16.85 7.30 -44.56
CA LEU A 922 -18.11 6.54 -44.71
C LEU A 922 -18.98 7.13 -45.83
N CYS A 923 -19.18 8.46 -45.83
CA CYS A 923 -19.96 9.17 -46.84
C CYS A 923 -19.36 9.03 -48.24
N LEU A 924 -18.03 9.15 -48.41
CA LEU A 924 -17.35 8.93 -49.69
C LEU A 924 -17.52 7.49 -50.20
N ALA A 925 -17.41 6.49 -49.32
CA ALA A 925 -17.54 5.09 -49.68
C ALA A 925 -18.98 4.64 -50.03
N THR A 926 -19.98 5.49 -49.82
CA THR A 926 -21.32 5.34 -50.44
C THR A 926 -21.39 5.85 -51.88
N GLY A 927 -20.39 6.62 -52.35
CA GLY A 927 -20.42 7.34 -53.62
C GLY A 927 -21.18 8.68 -53.58
N LEU A 928 -21.59 9.15 -52.40
CA LEU A 928 -22.47 10.32 -52.20
C LEU A 928 -21.85 11.39 -51.29
N GLY A 929 -20.52 11.39 -51.15
CA GLY A 929 -19.78 12.28 -50.25
C GLY A 929 -20.04 13.77 -50.48
N GLU A 930 -20.15 14.23 -51.73
CA GLU A 930 -20.37 15.65 -52.07
C GLU A 930 -21.71 16.18 -51.53
N GLU A 931 -22.74 15.33 -51.42
CA GLU A 931 -24.06 15.69 -50.90
C GLU A 931 -24.10 15.71 -49.35
N MET A 932 -23.15 15.03 -48.69
CA MET A 932 -23.13 14.79 -47.24
C MET A 932 -21.98 15.47 -46.46
N ILE A 933 -20.88 15.81 -47.13
CA ILE A 933 -19.69 16.43 -46.51
C ILE A 933 -19.73 17.94 -46.71
N VAL A 934 -19.36 18.69 -45.67
CA VAL A 934 -19.34 20.16 -45.66
C VAL A 934 -17.99 20.70 -45.19
N PRO A 935 -17.48 21.82 -45.74
CA PRO A 935 -16.15 22.35 -45.42
C PRO A 935 -16.11 23.31 -44.22
N SER A 936 -17.26 23.70 -43.63
CA SER A 936 -17.31 24.60 -42.47
C SER A 936 -18.59 24.43 -41.65
N MET A 937 -18.59 24.94 -40.42
CA MET A 937 -19.78 24.97 -39.54
C MET A 937 -20.94 25.79 -40.15
N LYS A 938 -20.63 26.81 -40.97
CA LYS A 938 -21.64 27.56 -41.73
C LYS A 938 -22.30 26.68 -42.80
N GLU A 939 -21.49 26.00 -43.61
CA GLU A 939 -22.01 25.09 -44.64
C GLU A 939 -22.75 23.89 -44.03
N TYR A 940 -22.38 23.44 -42.84
CA TYR A 940 -23.13 22.45 -42.06
C TYR A 940 -24.57 22.92 -41.78
N GLU A 941 -24.72 24.14 -41.26
CA GLU A 941 -26.03 24.74 -40.97
C GLU A 941 -26.86 24.94 -42.26
N GLU A 942 -26.26 25.53 -43.30
CA GLU A 942 -26.93 25.76 -44.59
C GLU A 942 -27.35 24.45 -45.27
N ARG A 943 -26.49 23.42 -45.27
CA ARG A 943 -26.79 22.12 -45.88
C ARG A 943 -27.95 21.42 -45.17
N ALA A 944 -27.93 21.40 -43.84
CA ALA A 944 -28.99 20.78 -43.04
C ALA A 944 -30.34 21.49 -43.26
N VAL A 945 -30.36 22.83 -43.23
CA VAL A 945 -31.59 23.62 -43.48
C VAL A 945 -32.07 23.48 -44.94
N SER A 946 -31.16 23.49 -45.92
CA SER A 946 -31.48 23.35 -47.35
C SER A 946 -32.09 21.99 -47.71
N LEU A 947 -31.67 20.91 -47.03
CA LEU A 947 -32.30 19.59 -47.16
C LEU A 947 -33.65 19.54 -46.45
N ALA A 948 -33.74 20.04 -45.21
CA ALA A 948 -34.96 19.96 -44.41
C ALA A 948 -36.13 20.79 -44.98
N LEU A 949 -35.84 21.96 -45.56
CA LEU A 949 -36.84 22.77 -46.26
C LEU A 949 -37.15 22.27 -47.69
N SER A 950 -36.45 21.24 -48.19
CA SER A 950 -36.57 20.78 -49.58
C SER A 950 -36.74 19.26 -49.67
N ARG A 951 -37.95 18.79 -49.34
CA ARG A 951 -38.36 17.37 -49.46
C ARG A 951 -37.90 16.70 -50.78
N PRO A 952 -37.98 17.32 -51.97
CA PRO A 952 -37.50 16.68 -53.21
C PRO A 952 -35.98 16.42 -53.22
N LYS A 953 -35.15 17.34 -52.70
CA LYS A 953 -33.70 17.15 -52.63
C LYS A 953 -33.35 16.00 -51.67
N LEU A 954 -33.94 16.03 -50.47
CA LEU A 954 -33.71 14.99 -49.48
C LEU A 954 -34.20 13.61 -49.97
N GLN A 955 -35.38 13.54 -50.57
CA GLN A 955 -35.89 12.29 -51.13
C GLN A 955 -34.98 11.75 -52.25
N ALA A 956 -34.41 12.62 -53.10
CA ALA A 956 -33.44 12.21 -54.11
C ALA A 956 -32.17 11.62 -53.48
N LEU A 957 -31.59 12.28 -52.48
CA LEU A 957 -30.40 11.78 -51.74
C LEU A 957 -30.69 10.45 -51.02
N THR A 958 -31.82 10.38 -50.30
CA THR A 958 -32.30 9.16 -49.62
C THR A 958 -32.53 8.00 -50.60
N ASN A 959 -33.07 8.28 -51.79
CA ASN A 959 -33.28 7.26 -52.82
C ASN A 959 -31.95 6.78 -53.41
N LYS A 960 -31.00 7.69 -53.71
CA LYS A 960 -29.64 7.33 -54.15
C LYS A 960 -28.98 6.41 -53.13
N LEU A 961 -28.93 6.82 -51.85
CA LEU A 961 -28.31 6.08 -50.75
C LEU A 961 -28.91 4.68 -50.59
N LYS A 962 -30.24 4.56 -50.68
CA LYS A 962 -30.95 3.26 -50.63
C LYS A 962 -30.68 2.40 -51.87
N SER A 963 -30.49 2.97 -53.06
CA SER A 963 -30.16 2.21 -54.27
C SER A 963 -28.72 1.71 -54.33
N VAL A 964 -27.75 2.45 -53.76
CA VAL A 964 -26.32 2.05 -53.78
C VAL A 964 -25.93 1.14 -52.62
N ARG A 965 -26.78 0.98 -51.60
CA ARG A 965 -26.51 0.19 -50.37
C ARG A 965 -25.86 -1.17 -50.65
N MET A 966 -26.32 -1.91 -51.66
CA MET A 966 -25.87 -3.27 -51.95
C MET A 966 -24.71 -3.34 -52.95
N THR A 967 -24.20 -2.19 -53.42
CA THR A 967 -23.20 -2.10 -54.50
C THR A 967 -22.05 -1.12 -54.22
N CYS A 968 -22.19 -0.23 -53.23
CA CYS A 968 -21.14 0.70 -52.84
C CYS A 968 -20.03 0.02 -52.00
N PRO A 969 -18.76 0.46 -52.11
CA PRO A 969 -17.65 -0.14 -51.38
C PRO A 969 -17.82 -0.23 -49.85
N LEU A 970 -18.61 0.65 -49.23
CA LEU A 970 -18.82 0.68 -47.77
C LEU A 970 -19.40 -0.64 -47.21
N PHE A 971 -20.21 -1.35 -47.99
CA PHE A 971 -20.92 -2.56 -47.56
C PHE A 971 -20.47 -3.86 -48.26
N ASP A 972 -19.50 -3.77 -49.17
CA ASP A 972 -18.88 -4.95 -49.80
C ASP A 972 -17.75 -5.49 -48.91
N THR A 973 -18.11 -6.16 -47.81
CA THR A 973 -17.17 -6.77 -46.86
C THR A 973 -16.20 -7.73 -47.58
N ALA A 974 -16.65 -8.43 -48.63
CA ALA A 974 -15.81 -9.39 -49.35
C ALA A 974 -14.70 -8.70 -50.16
N ARG A 975 -15.00 -7.57 -50.84
CA ARG A 975 -13.99 -6.71 -51.49
C ARG A 975 -13.08 -6.05 -50.46
N TRP A 976 -13.65 -5.60 -49.34
CA TRP A 976 -12.87 -5.01 -48.27
C TRP A 976 -11.83 -6.00 -47.72
N VAL A 977 -12.21 -7.25 -47.44
CA VAL A 977 -11.29 -8.31 -46.99
C VAL A 977 -10.19 -8.58 -48.02
N ARG A 978 -10.51 -8.68 -49.32
CA ARG A 978 -9.47 -8.84 -50.37
C ARG A 978 -8.47 -7.67 -50.39
N ASN A 979 -8.92 -6.45 -50.08
CA ASN A 979 -8.03 -5.29 -50.01
C ASN A 979 -7.19 -5.26 -48.72
N LEU A 980 -7.72 -5.75 -47.60
CA LEU A 980 -6.93 -5.99 -46.39
C LEU A 980 -5.85 -7.07 -46.63
N GLU A 981 -6.19 -8.17 -47.31
CA GLU A 981 -5.24 -9.23 -47.69
C GLU A 981 -4.11 -8.69 -48.56
N ARG A 982 -4.42 -7.91 -49.60
CA ARG A 982 -3.41 -7.20 -50.42
C ARG A 982 -2.49 -6.34 -49.53
N GLY A 983 -3.05 -5.62 -48.56
CA GLY A 983 -2.30 -4.89 -47.55
C GLY A 983 -1.33 -5.79 -46.77
N TYR A 984 -1.79 -6.90 -46.23
CA TYR A 984 -0.98 -7.86 -45.46
C TYR A 984 0.14 -8.51 -46.29
N PHE A 985 -0.14 -8.95 -47.52
CA PHE A 985 0.91 -9.47 -48.41
C PHE A 985 1.95 -8.38 -48.74
N LYS A 986 1.57 -7.10 -48.86
CA LYS A 986 2.55 -6.02 -49.04
C LYS A 986 3.44 -5.81 -47.83
N MET A 987 2.87 -5.82 -46.62
CA MET A 987 3.64 -5.72 -45.37
C MET A 987 4.68 -6.85 -45.29
N TRP A 988 4.25 -8.08 -45.58
CA TRP A 988 5.11 -9.26 -45.53
C TRP A 988 6.22 -9.22 -46.59
N ASN A 989 5.90 -9.00 -47.86
CA ASN A 989 6.91 -9.04 -48.92
C ASN A 989 7.93 -7.88 -48.79
N LEU A 990 7.55 -6.74 -48.18
CA LEU A 990 8.50 -5.70 -47.76
C LEU A 990 9.46 -6.17 -46.67
N HIS A 991 8.95 -6.88 -45.66
CA HIS A 991 9.76 -7.49 -44.60
C HIS A 991 10.72 -8.57 -45.16
N CYS A 992 10.23 -9.45 -46.06
CA CYS A 992 11.07 -10.40 -46.81
C CYS A 992 12.17 -9.72 -47.63
N SER A 993 11.89 -8.53 -48.16
CA SER A 993 12.87 -7.71 -48.89
C SER A 993 13.87 -6.99 -47.98
N GLY A 994 13.82 -7.20 -46.65
CA GLY A 994 14.65 -6.48 -45.67
C GLY A 994 14.34 -4.98 -45.57
N GLN A 995 13.20 -4.52 -46.11
CA GLN A 995 12.81 -3.12 -46.09
C GLN A 995 12.15 -2.74 -44.76
N ARG A 996 12.41 -1.52 -44.29
CA ARG A 996 11.73 -0.97 -43.12
C ARG A 996 10.26 -0.65 -43.46
N PRO A 997 9.34 -0.67 -42.47
CA PRO A 997 7.97 -0.21 -42.67
C PRO A 997 7.91 1.18 -43.31
N GLN A 998 7.04 1.31 -44.32
CA GLN A 998 6.83 2.54 -45.09
C GLN A 998 5.35 2.72 -45.44
N HIS A 999 4.93 3.96 -45.70
CA HIS A 999 3.55 4.28 -46.06
C HIS A 999 3.23 3.77 -47.47
N PHE A 1000 2.06 3.17 -47.68
CA PHE A 1000 1.62 2.77 -49.02
C PHE A 1000 0.09 2.78 -49.17
N LYS A 1001 -0.37 2.82 -50.42
CA LYS A 1001 -1.79 2.78 -50.79
C LYS A 1001 -2.08 1.46 -51.47
N VAL A 1002 -3.00 0.66 -50.93
CA VAL A 1002 -3.51 -0.54 -51.60
C VAL A 1002 -4.21 -0.11 -52.89
N THR A 1003 -3.92 -0.79 -53.99
CA THR A 1003 -4.64 -0.65 -55.25
C THR A 1003 -5.43 -1.93 -55.50
N GLU A 1004 -6.50 -1.88 -56.28
CA GLU A 1004 -7.33 -3.08 -56.53
C GLU A 1004 -6.77 -3.98 -57.66
N ASN A 1005 -5.44 -4.01 -57.78
CA ASN A 1005 -4.67 -4.66 -58.84
C ASN A 1005 -3.74 -5.75 -58.27
N ASP A 1006 -4.05 -7.03 -58.49
CA ASP A 1006 -3.26 -8.14 -57.96
C ASP A 1006 -1.83 -8.23 -58.54
N LEU A 1007 -1.51 -7.51 -59.62
CA LEU A 1007 -0.15 -7.42 -60.18
C LEU A 1007 0.83 -6.61 -59.30
N GLU A 1008 0.32 -5.71 -58.45
CA GLU A 1008 1.11 -4.90 -57.50
C GLU A 1008 1.21 -5.56 -56.10
N TYR A 1009 0.38 -6.58 -55.88
CA TYR A 1009 0.22 -7.35 -54.64
C TYR A 1009 0.32 -8.86 -54.91
N PRO A 1010 1.40 -9.33 -55.58
CA PRO A 1010 1.60 -10.75 -55.88
C PRO A 1010 1.70 -11.57 -54.59
N TYR A 1011 1.05 -12.74 -54.59
CA TYR A 1011 1.14 -13.70 -53.49
C TYR A 1011 2.47 -14.49 -53.50
N ASP A 1012 3.30 -14.27 -54.53
CA ASP A 1012 4.36 -15.15 -55.05
C ASP A 1012 5.67 -14.40 -55.43
N ARG A 1013 5.85 -13.13 -55.01
CA ARG A 1013 7.10 -12.36 -55.19
C ARG A 1013 7.56 -11.65 -53.92
#